data_AF-V6KEJ1-F1
#
_entry.id   AF-V6KEJ1-F1
#
_cell.length_a   1.000
_cell.length_b   1.000
_cell.length_c   1.000
_cell.angle_alpha   90.00
_cell.angle_beta   90.00
_cell.angle_gamma   90.00
#
_symmetry.space_group_name_H-M   'P 1'
#
loop_
_entity.id
_entity.type
_entity.pdbx_description
1 polymer ?
#
loop_
_entity_poly.entity_id
_entity_poly.type
_entity_poly.pdbx_seq_one_letter_code
_entity_poly.pdbx_strand_id
1 'polypeptide(L)'
;MTLMMAVAAVWGVLQLFAASWPTRSVRLSTVLLAFAVGMYGCGVATALVELAYTRLYAHQSGQSLVTVVDTTSYTVAPWVEELIKVSPLLLAGVSLKVRRQWGLTDFTVLGAALGGGFGLLEAVLRYGLDAHRAIARGGGWIIPDSLSPPYVPGLGQVLTAWLPAPFSQLDMLGPPATETFSHLVWTAMAGFGVGLLWRARGWLRLLSVVPLAAAAAYHTVNNYAVQEPVGQAAHWLESLNGKAWAAPLVCLVIAMLADLRQIHRGRHTVPGVVLASERVDGDSLGALLRYASWRLPWSLLIVLRYVRIRRSLLYATASASPDTAQDLRWMVAGITARMEASNNPHAWQRLNVRDLLKATRTARRSRQRWLLLIPCVLAMPSLLFLGVGSFTSAAGLQKFFSTGSGPKILMGFGIAALAWIVYQLTTLLRTWRTASVQPMAELLAVHRFRVGTALGAATTGALLLWRGFGSAGPSGRAIHTFHLLDALNTFLVYLGFALLLLSLLALFPPGGLALAGGGAVGALTAEAAVNASLLGTAGIVLMAVGAEGAGSGGEGSSSANESTSRSTDPATAERVGAAREQKVAELTNGTVPSGAPGKPGLKVTKPGAGTTDVDVIGGDGSYIAVGGPAKARNLAKFGEKCHILKYAAEQQGVRAQVYLEEGTPESALNLARKILGEGNVHTFTR
;
A
#
# COMPACT_ATOMS: atom_id res chain seq x y z
N MET A 1 -16.34 -8.61 -15.16
CA MET A 1 -17.01 -7.33 -15.44
C MET A 1 -16.80 -6.34 -14.31
N THR A 2 -17.27 -6.60 -13.10
CA THR A 2 -17.03 -5.74 -11.91
C THR A 2 -15.55 -5.47 -11.67
N LEU A 3 -14.68 -6.47 -11.87
CA LEU A 3 -13.23 -6.26 -11.83
C LEU A 3 -12.76 -5.26 -12.92
N MET A 4 -13.32 -5.32 -14.13
CA MET A 4 -12.94 -4.40 -15.21
C MET A 4 -13.47 -2.98 -14.96
N MET A 5 -14.67 -2.82 -14.40
CA MET A 5 -15.17 -1.52 -13.90
C MET A 5 -14.18 -0.91 -12.89
N ALA A 6 -13.71 -1.71 -11.93
CA ALA A 6 -12.74 -1.26 -10.95
C ALA A 6 -11.38 -0.92 -11.57
N VAL A 7 -10.90 -1.72 -12.53
CA VAL A 7 -9.66 -1.44 -13.25
C VAL A 7 -9.78 -0.13 -14.04
N ALA A 8 -10.89 0.12 -14.74
CA ALA A 8 -11.14 1.37 -15.45
C ALA A 8 -11.12 2.58 -14.51
N ALA A 9 -11.91 2.53 -13.44
CA ALA A 9 -11.98 3.60 -12.45
C ALA A 9 -10.63 3.91 -11.80
N VAL A 10 -9.87 2.88 -11.41
CA VAL A 10 -8.52 3.04 -10.83
C VAL A 10 -7.53 3.54 -11.87
N TRP A 11 -7.61 3.08 -13.12
CA TRP A 11 -6.71 3.50 -14.19
C TRP A 11 -6.82 4.99 -14.50
N GLY A 12 -8.05 5.55 -14.57
CA GLY A 12 -8.24 6.99 -14.74
C GLY A 12 -7.60 7.81 -13.61
N VAL A 13 -7.70 7.34 -12.37
CA VAL A 13 -7.04 7.98 -11.21
C VAL A 13 -5.51 7.85 -11.31
N LEU A 14 -5.00 6.70 -11.77
CA LEU A 14 -3.56 6.48 -11.98
C LEU A 14 -2.99 7.37 -13.09
N GLN A 15 -3.75 7.64 -14.15
CA GLN A 15 -3.35 8.55 -15.22
C GLN A 15 -3.14 9.98 -14.68
N LEU A 16 -4.10 10.51 -13.89
CA LEU A 16 -3.94 11.81 -13.24
C LEU A 16 -2.85 11.81 -12.16
N PHE A 17 -2.71 10.70 -11.43
CA PHE A 17 -1.60 10.52 -10.50
C PHE A 17 -0.24 10.60 -11.20
N ALA A 18 -0.09 9.97 -12.38
CA ALA A 18 1.14 10.03 -13.15
C ALA A 18 1.38 11.44 -13.70
N ALA A 19 0.37 12.06 -14.32
CA ALA A 19 0.44 13.40 -14.89
C ALA A 19 0.81 14.48 -13.86
N SER A 20 0.36 14.31 -12.60
CA SER A 20 0.64 15.24 -11.50
C SER A 20 2.04 15.11 -10.88
N TRP A 21 2.87 14.18 -11.36
CA TRP A 21 4.19 13.89 -10.80
C TRP A 21 5.08 15.12 -10.54
N PRO A 22 5.14 16.17 -11.38
CA PRO A 22 6.08 17.29 -11.18
C PRO A 22 5.90 18.07 -9.87
N THR A 23 4.68 18.13 -9.34
CA THR A 23 4.33 18.97 -8.18
C THR A 23 3.70 18.19 -7.03
N ARG A 24 3.10 17.03 -7.28
CA ARG A 24 2.39 16.24 -6.27
C ARG A 24 3.26 15.92 -5.03
N SER A 25 2.68 16.09 -3.84
CA SER A 25 3.27 15.77 -2.54
C SER A 25 2.59 14.60 -1.81
N VAL A 26 1.42 14.14 -2.31
CA VAL A 26 0.75 12.95 -1.78
C VAL A 26 1.23 11.64 -2.41
N ARG A 27 1.15 10.54 -1.65
CA ARG A 27 1.48 9.18 -2.09
C ARG A 27 0.32 8.54 -2.84
N LEU A 28 0.64 7.54 -3.66
CA LEU A 28 -0.37 6.70 -4.32
C LEU A 28 -1.32 6.07 -3.30
N SER A 29 -0.79 5.58 -2.17
CA SER A 29 -1.61 5.00 -1.10
C SER A 29 -2.65 5.98 -0.54
N THR A 30 -2.32 7.27 -0.48
CA THR A 30 -3.22 8.32 0.00
C THR A 30 -4.30 8.62 -1.04
N VAL A 31 -3.95 8.60 -2.32
CA VAL A 31 -4.89 8.75 -3.44
C VAL A 31 -5.85 7.55 -3.53
N LEU A 32 -5.35 6.32 -3.45
CA LEU A 32 -6.18 5.11 -3.42
C LEU A 32 -7.06 5.05 -2.17
N LEU A 33 -6.59 5.59 -1.04
CA LEU A 33 -7.42 5.71 0.15
C LEU A 33 -8.50 6.78 -0.02
N ALA A 34 -8.22 7.91 -0.67
CA ALA A 34 -9.24 8.90 -1.02
C ALA A 34 -10.29 8.28 -1.98
N PHE A 35 -9.85 7.44 -2.92
CA PHE A 35 -10.77 6.63 -3.74
C PHE A 35 -11.67 5.74 -2.89
N ALA A 36 -11.12 5.03 -1.90
CA ALA A 36 -11.94 4.25 -0.97
C ALA A 36 -12.89 5.11 -0.12
N VAL A 37 -12.49 6.33 0.27
CA VAL A 37 -13.39 7.28 0.94
C VAL A 37 -14.54 7.69 0.03
N GLY A 38 -14.29 7.91 -1.26
CA GLY A 38 -15.34 8.21 -2.23
C GLY A 38 -16.40 7.12 -2.28
N MET A 39 -15.96 5.87 -2.30
CA MET A 39 -16.82 4.69 -2.33
C MET A 39 -17.56 4.49 -1.00
N TYR A 40 -16.84 4.37 0.11
CA TYR A 40 -17.44 3.94 1.38
C TYR A 40 -17.89 5.08 2.28
N GLY A 41 -17.24 6.24 2.22
CA GLY A 41 -17.60 7.41 3.01
C GLY A 41 -18.64 8.27 2.29
N CYS A 42 -18.26 8.83 1.14
CA CYS A 42 -19.10 9.77 0.39
C CYS A 42 -20.37 9.09 -0.15
N GLY A 43 -20.24 7.91 -0.80
CA GLY A 43 -21.41 7.18 -1.31
C GLY A 43 -22.46 6.86 -0.24
N VAL A 44 -22.02 6.44 0.95
CA VAL A 44 -22.93 6.12 2.07
C VAL A 44 -23.57 7.38 2.65
N ALA A 45 -22.78 8.45 2.82
CA ALA A 45 -23.30 9.72 3.32
C ALA A 45 -24.35 10.31 2.35
N THR A 46 -24.08 10.30 1.04
CA THR A 46 -25.04 10.71 0.01
C THR A 46 -26.31 9.89 0.09
N ALA A 47 -26.21 8.56 0.08
CA ALA A 47 -27.37 7.68 0.12
C ALA A 47 -28.27 7.97 1.33
N LEU A 48 -27.67 8.19 2.51
CA LEU A 48 -28.43 8.51 3.73
C LEU A 48 -29.09 9.89 3.66
N VAL A 49 -28.37 10.90 3.15
CA VAL A 49 -28.89 12.27 3.02
C VAL A 49 -30.04 12.31 2.02
N GLU A 50 -29.90 11.67 0.86
CA GLU A 50 -30.94 11.60 -0.15
C GLU A 50 -32.16 10.82 0.33
N LEU A 51 -31.96 9.67 0.99
CA LEU A 51 -33.06 8.91 1.60
C LEU A 51 -33.84 9.72 2.63
N ALA A 52 -33.13 10.48 3.49
CA ALA A 52 -33.77 11.33 4.48
C ALA A 52 -34.50 12.49 3.81
N TYR A 53 -33.86 13.15 2.84
CA TYR A 53 -34.41 14.29 2.13
C TYR A 53 -35.67 13.94 1.34
N THR A 54 -35.63 12.91 0.49
CA THR A 54 -36.78 12.59 -0.38
C THR A 54 -37.99 12.13 0.43
N ARG A 55 -37.79 11.39 1.52
CA ARG A 55 -38.89 10.99 2.42
C ARG A 55 -39.47 12.15 3.20
N LEU A 56 -38.64 13.03 3.74
CA LEU A 56 -39.10 14.20 4.47
C LEU A 56 -39.87 15.14 3.53
N TYR A 57 -39.33 15.39 2.33
CA TYR A 57 -39.96 16.25 1.35
C TYR A 57 -41.26 15.66 0.81
N ALA A 58 -41.33 14.35 0.52
CA ALA A 58 -42.57 13.68 0.13
C ALA A 58 -43.64 13.79 1.22
N HIS A 59 -43.25 13.57 2.48
CA HIS A 59 -44.18 13.70 3.61
C HIS A 59 -44.70 15.13 3.79
N GLN A 60 -43.84 16.15 3.63
CA GLN A 60 -44.21 17.56 3.80
C GLN A 60 -44.98 18.14 2.61
N SER A 61 -44.63 17.75 1.38
CA SER A 61 -45.25 18.28 0.15
C SER A 61 -46.54 17.55 -0.23
N GLY A 62 -46.79 16.36 0.34
CA GLY A 62 -47.90 15.49 -0.06
C GLY A 62 -47.70 14.82 -1.43
N GLN A 63 -46.56 15.03 -2.09
CA GLN A 63 -46.25 14.40 -3.37
C GLN A 63 -45.88 12.92 -3.19
N SER A 64 -46.06 12.13 -4.25
CA SER A 64 -45.60 10.75 -4.25
C SER A 64 -44.07 10.69 -4.12
N LEU A 65 -43.56 9.66 -3.43
CA LEU A 65 -42.11 9.48 -3.28
C LEU A 65 -41.40 9.36 -4.64
N VAL A 66 -42.06 8.79 -5.65
CA VAL A 66 -41.51 8.66 -7.01
C VAL A 66 -41.31 10.04 -7.63
N THR A 67 -42.35 10.88 -7.63
CA THR A 67 -42.29 12.25 -8.15
C THR A 67 -41.19 13.09 -7.48
N VAL A 68 -41.05 12.94 -6.16
CA VAL A 68 -40.00 13.63 -5.41
C VAL A 68 -38.62 13.13 -5.80
N VAL A 69 -38.42 11.82 -5.90
CA VAL A 69 -37.14 11.23 -6.30
C VAL A 69 -36.76 11.67 -7.70
N ASP A 70 -37.69 11.59 -8.65
CA ASP A 70 -37.51 12.01 -10.04
C ASP A 70 -37.05 13.47 -10.11
N THR A 71 -37.78 14.38 -9.48
CA THR A 71 -37.44 15.82 -9.49
C THR A 71 -36.12 16.09 -8.76
N THR A 72 -35.89 15.42 -7.63
CA THR A 72 -34.68 15.59 -6.81
C THR A 72 -33.42 15.12 -7.54
N SER A 73 -33.55 14.11 -8.41
CA SER A 73 -32.43 13.44 -9.10
C SER A 73 -31.57 14.39 -9.95
N TYR A 74 -32.16 15.45 -10.50
CA TYR A 74 -31.45 16.46 -11.28
C TYR A 74 -31.41 17.85 -10.61
N THR A 75 -32.26 18.13 -9.63
CA THR A 75 -32.30 19.45 -8.96
C THR A 75 -31.38 19.54 -7.74
N VAL A 76 -31.52 18.63 -6.78
CA VAL A 76 -30.87 18.72 -5.46
C VAL A 76 -29.77 17.67 -5.31
N ALA A 77 -30.01 16.44 -5.74
CA ALA A 77 -29.05 15.33 -5.61
C ALA A 77 -27.67 15.67 -6.20
N PRO A 78 -27.54 16.25 -7.42
CA PRO A 78 -26.22 16.54 -7.99
C PRO A 78 -25.36 17.48 -7.13
N TRP A 79 -26.00 18.47 -6.50
CA TRP A 79 -25.34 19.43 -5.62
C TRP A 79 -24.92 18.78 -4.30
N VAL A 80 -25.83 18.03 -3.68
CA VAL A 80 -25.55 17.29 -2.46
C VAL A 80 -24.40 16.30 -2.67
N GLU A 81 -24.44 15.56 -3.78
CA GLU A 81 -23.40 14.64 -4.17
C GLU A 81 -22.03 15.29 -4.30
N GLU A 82 -21.89 16.36 -5.10
CA GLU A 82 -20.58 17.00 -5.29
C GLU A 82 -20.07 17.63 -4.00
N LEU A 83 -20.94 18.20 -3.17
CA LEU A 83 -20.57 18.75 -1.86
C LEU A 83 -20.08 17.65 -0.89
N ILE A 84 -20.78 16.52 -0.83
CA ILE A 84 -20.39 15.38 0.00
C ILE A 84 -19.08 14.76 -0.51
N LYS A 85 -18.91 14.61 -1.82
CA LYS A 85 -17.68 14.08 -2.46
C LYS A 85 -16.45 14.92 -2.09
N VAL A 86 -16.56 16.26 -2.04
CA VAL A 86 -15.43 17.12 -1.67
C VAL A 86 -15.27 17.38 -0.17
N SER A 87 -16.27 17.02 0.64
CA SER A 87 -16.22 17.20 2.10
C SER A 87 -14.98 16.61 2.79
N PRO A 88 -14.40 15.44 2.38
CA PRO A 88 -13.18 14.94 2.99
C PRO A 88 -11.98 15.86 2.75
N LEU A 89 -11.94 16.56 1.61
CA LEU A 89 -10.89 17.54 1.30
C LEU A 89 -11.10 18.85 2.07
N LEU A 90 -12.35 19.29 2.23
CA LEU A 90 -12.67 20.43 3.09
C LEU A 90 -12.24 20.16 4.53
N LEU A 91 -12.60 18.99 5.09
CA LEU A 91 -12.23 18.57 6.43
C LEU A 91 -10.73 18.37 6.60
N ALA A 92 -10.05 17.73 5.64
CA ALA A 92 -8.59 17.63 5.63
C ALA A 92 -7.97 19.03 5.64
N GLY A 93 -8.48 19.90 4.78
CA GLY A 93 -8.14 21.30 4.68
C GLY A 93 -8.35 22.05 5.99
N VAL A 94 -9.28 21.73 6.89
CA VAL A 94 -9.39 22.42 8.20
C VAL A 94 -8.07 22.44 8.98
N SER A 95 -7.22 21.43 8.81
CA SER A 95 -5.89 21.41 9.40
C SER A 95 -4.95 22.41 8.72
N LEU A 96 -4.43 23.38 9.47
CA LEU A 96 -3.40 24.31 9.01
C LEU A 96 -2.18 23.59 8.40
N LYS A 97 -1.83 22.42 8.95
CA LYS A 97 -0.73 21.59 8.47
C LYS A 97 -0.97 21.11 7.03
N VAL A 98 -2.19 20.62 6.75
CA VAL A 98 -2.63 20.17 5.42
C VAL A 98 -2.67 21.35 4.45
N ARG A 99 -3.31 22.47 4.81
CA ARG A 99 -3.38 23.66 3.95
C ARG A 99 -2.01 24.17 3.52
N ARG A 100 -1.01 24.05 4.40
CA ARG A 100 0.34 24.56 4.17
C ARG A 100 1.22 23.59 3.40
N GLN A 101 1.11 22.28 3.65
CA GLN A 101 1.99 21.27 3.08
C GLN A 101 1.50 20.64 1.77
N TRP A 102 0.23 20.83 1.40
CA TRP A 102 -0.33 20.36 0.12
C TRP A 102 -0.39 21.47 -0.92
N GLY A 103 -0.11 21.12 -2.17
CA GLY A 103 -0.31 21.99 -3.34
C GLY A 103 -1.73 21.92 -3.89
N LEU A 104 -2.07 22.81 -4.84
CA LEU A 104 -3.33 22.73 -5.60
C LEU A 104 -3.46 21.40 -6.34
N THR A 105 -2.32 20.86 -6.80
CA THR A 105 -2.23 19.58 -7.50
C THR A 105 -2.74 18.44 -6.62
N ASP A 106 -2.38 18.44 -5.34
CA ASP A 106 -2.78 17.39 -4.40
C ASP A 106 -4.31 17.37 -4.21
N PHE A 107 -4.94 18.53 -4.06
CA PHE A 107 -6.40 18.63 -3.94
C PHE A 107 -7.13 18.18 -5.21
N THR A 108 -6.60 18.53 -6.39
CA THR A 108 -7.18 18.14 -7.69
C THR A 108 -7.18 16.62 -7.88
N VAL A 109 -6.03 15.97 -7.63
CA VAL A 109 -5.87 14.51 -7.79
C VAL A 109 -6.66 13.73 -6.74
N LEU A 110 -6.70 14.22 -5.49
CA LEU A 110 -7.51 13.60 -4.45
C LEU A 110 -9.01 13.77 -4.71
N GLY A 111 -9.43 14.90 -5.30
CA GLY A 111 -10.80 15.12 -5.77
C GLY A 111 -11.19 14.13 -6.85
N ALA A 112 -10.34 13.97 -7.87
CA ALA A 112 -10.54 12.96 -8.91
C ALA A 112 -10.67 11.54 -8.33
N ALA A 113 -9.86 11.19 -7.33
CA ALA A 113 -9.94 9.91 -6.66
C ALA A 113 -11.26 9.72 -5.90
N LEU A 114 -11.70 10.73 -5.13
CA LEU A 114 -12.99 10.71 -4.43
C LEU A 114 -14.16 10.51 -5.40
N GLY A 115 -14.20 11.26 -6.49
CA GLY A 115 -15.21 11.11 -7.54
C GLY A 115 -15.15 9.74 -8.22
N GLY A 116 -13.95 9.27 -8.57
CA GLY A 116 -13.78 7.94 -9.18
C GLY A 116 -14.24 6.80 -8.27
N GLY A 117 -14.00 6.90 -6.96
CA GLY A 117 -14.46 5.93 -5.98
C GLY A 117 -15.98 5.92 -5.81
N PHE A 118 -16.58 7.11 -5.78
CA PHE A 118 -18.04 7.27 -5.76
C PHE A 118 -18.68 6.68 -7.02
N GLY A 119 -18.18 7.06 -8.21
CA GLY A 119 -18.71 6.56 -9.48
C GLY A 119 -18.51 5.05 -9.65
N LEU A 120 -17.45 4.47 -9.06
CA LEU A 120 -17.30 3.02 -9.02
C LEU A 120 -18.38 2.36 -8.14
N LEU A 121 -18.69 2.93 -6.96
CA LEU A 121 -19.78 2.41 -6.13
C LEU A 121 -21.07 2.34 -6.95
N GLU A 122 -21.42 3.44 -7.61
CA GLU A 122 -22.63 3.53 -8.43
C GLU A 122 -22.66 2.50 -9.55
N ALA A 123 -21.56 2.36 -10.30
CA ALA A 123 -21.45 1.36 -11.36
C ALA A 123 -21.63 -0.08 -10.83
N VAL A 124 -21.03 -0.39 -9.67
CA VAL A 124 -21.13 -1.73 -9.07
C VAL A 124 -22.53 -1.99 -8.53
N LEU A 125 -23.20 -0.99 -7.95
CA LEU A 125 -24.58 -1.12 -7.49
C LEU A 125 -25.55 -1.34 -8.65
N ARG A 126 -25.33 -0.70 -9.80
CA ARG A 126 -26.18 -0.85 -10.99
C ARG A 126 -25.95 -2.16 -11.72
N TYR A 127 -24.70 -2.55 -11.94
CA TYR A 127 -24.35 -3.57 -12.93
C TYR A 127 -23.46 -4.70 -12.40
N GLY A 128 -23.10 -4.66 -11.11
CA GLY A 128 -22.12 -5.59 -10.53
C GLY A 128 -22.58 -7.05 -10.48
N LEU A 129 -23.88 -7.32 -10.67
CA LEU A 129 -24.49 -8.66 -10.59
C LEU A 129 -24.93 -9.23 -11.96
N ASP A 130 -24.74 -8.48 -13.05
CA ASP A 130 -25.24 -8.85 -14.38
C ASP A 130 -24.27 -9.69 -15.21
N ALA A 131 -23.24 -10.29 -14.60
CA ALA A 131 -22.25 -11.07 -15.33
C ALA A 131 -22.85 -12.28 -16.07
N HIS A 132 -23.99 -12.80 -15.59
CA HIS A 132 -24.72 -13.91 -16.22
C HIS A 132 -25.55 -13.50 -17.44
N ARG A 133 -25.89 -12.21 -17.58
CA ARG A 133 -26.66 -11.65 -18.72
C ARG A 133 -25.76 -11.02 -19.77
N ALA A 134 -24.50 -10.81 -19.42
CA ALA A 134 -23.58 -10.05 -20.24
C ALA A 134 -23.11 -10.80 -21.48
N ILE A 135 -23.08 -10.08 -22.60
CA ILE A 135 -22.70 -10.61 -23.92
C ILE A 135 -21.38 -9.96 -24.33
N ALA A 136 -20.40 -10.77 -24.73
CA ALA A 136 -19.12 -10.23 -25.19
C ALA A 136 -19.28 -9.51 -26.54
N ARG A 137 -18.78 -8.27 -26.64
CA ARG A 137 -18.73 -7.50 -27.90
C ARG A 137 -17.56 -6.52 -27.87
N GLY A 138 -16.83 -6.40 -28.98
CA GLY A 138 -15.77 -5.38 -29.12
C GLY A 138 -14.63 -5.46 -28.11
N GLY A 139 -14.36 -6.65 -27.56
CA GLY A 139 -13.36 -6.85 -26.50
C GLY A 139 -13.83 -6.54 -25.08
N GLY A 140 -15.05 -6.01 -24.91
CA GLY A 140 -15.72 -5.81 -23.62
C GLY A 140 -17.04 -6.58 -23.53
N TRP A 141 -17.98 -6.08 -22.73
CA TRP A 141 -19.26 -6.75 -22.44
C TRP A 141 -20.44 -5.78 -22.50
N ILE A 142 -21.54 -6.21 -23.11
CA ILE A 142 -22.82 -5.53 -23.14
C ILE A 142 -23.77 -6.17 -22.13
N ILE A 143 -24.54 -5.35 -21.42
CA ILE A 143 -25.66 -5.80 -20.60
C ILE A 143 -26.96 -5.47 -21.35
N PRO A 144 -27.73 -6.48 -21.83
CA PRO A 144 -28.93 -6.26 -22.62
C PRO A 144 -30.11 -5.83 -21.72
N ASP A 145 -30.13 -4.53 -21.36
CA ASP A 145 -31.18 -3.91 -20.54
C ASP A 145 -32.06 -2.91 -21.32
N SER A 146 -31.57 -2.39 -22.45
CA SER A 146 -32.28 -1.37 -23.22
C SER A 146 -31.80 -1.32 -24.68
N LEU A 147 -32.43 -0.43 -25.45
CA LEU A 147 -32.06 -0.07 -26.82
C LEU A 147 -30.68 0.59 -26.93
N SER A 148 -30.19 1.21 -25.86
CA SER A 148 -28.83 1.77 -25.74
C SER A 148 -28.11 1.07 -24.57
N PRO A 149 -27.68 -0.19 -24.76
CA PRO A 149 -27.34 -1.05 -23.64
C PRO A 149 -26.03 -0.60 -22.96
N PRO A 150 -25.93 -0.73 -21.62
CA PRO A 150 -24.68 -0.48 -20.90
C PRO A 150 -23.54 -1.35 -21.42
N TYR A 151 -22.37 -0.73 -21.57
CA TYR A 151 -21.14 -1.36 -22.02
C TYR A 151 -20.03 -1.25 -21.00
N VAL A 152 -19.43 -2.38 -20.66
CA VAL A 152 -18.28 -2.49 -19.76
C VAL A 152 -17.03 -2.72 -20.63
N PRO A 153 -16.05 -1.81 -20.59
CA PRO A 153 -14.90 -1.89 -21.48
C PRO A 153 -13.97 -3.06 -21.13
N GLY A 154 -13.33 -3.60 -22.17
CA GLY A 154 -12.28 -4.61 -22.04
C GLY A 154 -10.95 -4.03 -21.55
N LEU A 155 -10.03 -4.88 -21.09
CA LEU A 155 -8.72 -4.44 -20.60
C LEU A 155 -7.94 -3.62 -21.64
N GLY A 156 -7.94 -4.07 -22.90
CA GLY A 156 -7.26 -3.36 -23.98
C GLY A 156 -7.77 -1.93 -24.14
N GLN A 157 -9.09 -1.76 -24.19
CA GLN A 157 -9.74 -0.44 -24.30
C GLN A 157 -9.44 0.44 -23.08
N VAL A 158 -9.54 -0.12 -21.87
CA VAL A 158 -9.24 0.61 -20.64
C VAL A 158 -7.81 1.15 -20.64
N LEU A 159 -6.82 0.34 -21.01
CA LEU A 159 -5.41 0.75 -20.98
C LEU A 159 -5.07 1.79 -22.05
N THR A 160 -5.80 1.82 -23.17
CA THR A 160 -5.59 2.78 -24.25
C THR A 160 -6.46 4.04 -24.16
N ALA A 161 -7.53 4.00 -23.35
CA ALA A 161 -8.44 5.12 -23.19
C ALA A 161 -7.92 6.15 -22.18
N TRP A 162 -8.25 7.42 -22.40
CA TRP A 162 -7.99 8.51 -21.46
C TRP A 162 -9.16 8.65 -20.49
N LEU A 163 -8.87 8.52 -19.19
CA LEU A 163 -9.84 8.56 -18.09
C LEU A 163 -11.04 7.64 -18.32
N PRO A 164 -10.83 6.32 -18.53
CA PRO A 164 -11.92 5.42 -18.91
C PRO A 164 -12.99 5.32 -17.85
N ALA A 165 -14.25 5.44 -18.27
CA ALA A 165 -15.41 5.21 -17.44
C ALA A 165 -15.54 3.70 -17.07
N PRO A 166 -16.08 3.37 -15.88
CA PRO A 166 -16.34 1.99 -15.48
C PRO A 166 -17.40 1.31 -16.38
N PHE A 167 -18.30 2.10 -16.96
CA PHE A 167 -19.25 1.69 -18.00
C PHE A 167 -19.58 2.89 -18.91
N SER A 168 -20.15 2.62 -20.07
CA SER A 168 -20.59 3.62 -21.07
C SER A 168 -21.95 3.21 -21.64
N GLN A 169 -22.66 4.12 -22.32
CA GLN A 169 -23.88 3.78 -23.05
C GLN A 169 -23.55 3.59 -24.53
N LEU A 170 -23.96 2.47 -25.12
CA LEU A 170 -23.74 2.25 -26.55
C LEU A 170 -24.86 2.86 -27.38
N ASP A 171 -24.47 3.62 -28.39
CA ASP A 171 -25.35 3.91 -29.52
C ASP A 171 -25.63 2.63 -30.32
N MET A 172 -26.88 2.43 -30.73
CA MET A 172 -27.36 1.22 -31.41
C MET A 172 -26.46 0.73 -32.57
N LEU A 173 -25.83 1.66 -33.30
CA LEU A 173 -25.08 1.40 -34.53
C LEU A 173 -23.60 1.79 -34.46
N GLY A 174 -23.13 2.30 -33.31
CA GLY A 174 -21.76 2.77 -33.13
C GLY A 174 -20.76 1.65 -32.78
N PRO A 175 -19.47 1.82 -33.09
CA PRO A 175 -18.44 0.94 -32.55
C PRO A 175 -18.36 1.11 -31.02
N PRO A 176 -18.13 0.02 -30.26
CA PRO A 176 -18.02 0.12 -28.82
C PRO A 176 -16.79 0.93 -28.41
N ALA A 177 -17.03 2.07 -27.75
CA ALA A 177 -16.02 2.98 -27.26
C ALA A 177 -16.13 3.15 -25.74
N THR A 178 -15.00 3.44 -25.10
CA THR A 178 -14.96 3.77 -23.66
C THR A 178 -15.08 5.28 -23.51
N GLU A 179 -16.13 5.73 -22.84
CA GLU A 179 -16.34 7.15 -22.55
C GLU A 179 -15.39 7.65 -21.45
N THR A 180 -15.34 8.98 -21.32
CA THR A 180 -14.63 9.65 -20.21
C THR A 180 -15.40 9.48 -18.91
N PHE A 181 -14.70 9.20 -17.81
CA PHE A 181 -15.30 8.97 -16.50
C PHE A 181 -15.84 10.26 -15.85
N SER A 182 -17.14 10.54 -16.01
CA SER A 182 -17.77 11.80 -15.57
C SER A 182 -17.62 12.12 -14.08
N HIS A 183 -17.88 11.17 -13.17
CA HIS A 183 -17.70 11.42 -11.72
C HIS A 183 -16.26 11.80 -11.35
N LEU A 184 -15.27 11.19 -12.01
CA LEU A 184 -13.87 11.55 -11.83
C LEU A 184 -13.61 12.98 -12.32
N VAL A 185 -14.19 13.36 -13.47
CA VAL A 185 -14.06 14.70 -14.06
C VAL A 185 -14.66 15.77 -13.15
N TRP A 186 -15.92 15.63 -12.77
CA TRP A 186 -16.64 16.62 -11.95
C TRP A 186 -15.93 16.84 -10.62
N THR A 187 -15.59 15.77 -9.91
CA THR A 187 -14.95 15.91 -8.61
C THR A 187 -13.47 16.31 -8.70
N ALA A 188 -12.79 16.10 -9.84
CA ALA A 188 -11.47 16.71 -10.08
C ALA A 188 -11.56 18.24 -10.15
N MET A 189 -12.56 18.78 -10.86
CA MET A 189 -12.84 20.22 -10.90
C MET A 189 -13.21 20.75 -9.52
N ALA A 190 -14.14 20.09 -8.83
CA ALA A 190 -14.56 20.47 -7.49
C ALA A 190 -13.37 20.42 -6.49
N GLY A 191 -12.51 19.40 -6.59
CA GLY A 191 -11.27 19.28 -5.82
C GLY A 191 -10.28 20.42 -6.09
N PHE A 192 -10.13 20.84 -7.35
CA PHE A 192 -9.37 22.05 -7.70
C PHE A 192 -9.95 23.30 -7.03
N GLY A 193 -11.29 23.44 -7.02
CA GLY A 193 -12.00 24.48 -6.27
C GLY A 193 -11.66 24.50 -4.79
N VAL A 194 -11.72 23.34 -4.12
CA VAL A 194 -11.31 23.20 -2.71
C VAL A 194 -9.84 23.58 -2.51
N GLY A 195 -8.97 23.23 -3.46
CA GLY A 195 -7.59 23.68 -3.47
C GLY A 195 -7.48 25.21 -3.47
N LEU A 196 -8.19 25.89 -4.37
CA LEU A 196 -8.23 27.35 -4.43
C LEU A 196 -8.74 27.96 -3.12
N LEU A 197 -9.79 27.40 -2.53
CA LEU A 197 -10.34 27.86 -1.26
C LEU A 197 -9.27 27.90 -0.16
N TRP A 198 -8.47 26.83 -0.06
CA TRP A 198 -7.47 26.69 1.00
C TRP A 198 -6.14 27.36 0.70
N ARG A 199 -5.71 27.41 -0.56
CA ARG A 199 -4.37 27.88 -0.96
C ARG A 199 -4.36 29.33 -1.45
N ALA A 200 -5.45 29.83 -2.01
CA ALA A 200 -5.51 31.22 -2.47
C ALA A 200 -5.58 32.18 -1.29
N ARG A 201 -5.26 33.46 -1.55
CA ARG A 201 -5.27 34.55 -0.57
C ARG A 201 -6.28 35.62 -0.98
N GLY A 202 -6.90 36.27 0.01
CA GLY A 202 -7.84 37.37 -0.22
C GLY A 202 -9.01 36.97 -1.12
N TRP A 203 -9.40 37.87 -2.01
CA TRP A 203 -10.54 37.72 -2.93
C TRP A 203 -10.39 36.54 -3.91
N LEU A 204 -9.15 36.11 -4.22
CA LEU A 204 -8.91 34.95 -5.10
C LEU A 204 -9.50 33.65 -4.55
N ARG A 205 -9.80 33.58 -3.25
CA ARG A 205 -10.55 32.45 -2.67
C ARG A 205 -11.96 32.34 -3.22
N LEU A 206 -12.58 33.45 -3.62
CA LEU A 206 -13.93 33.45 -4.20
C LEU A 206 -13.96 32.68 -5.53
N LEU A 207 -12.83 32.62 -6.25
CA LEU A 207 -12.71 31.81 -7.47
C LEU A 207 -12.88 30.30 -7.21
N SER A 208 -12.81 29.85 -5.96
CA SER A 208 -13.10 28.44 -5.61
C SER A 208 -14.54 28.01 -5.90
N VAL A 209 -15.48 28.96 -5.90
CA VAL A 209 -16.91 28.67 -6.15
C VAL A 209 -17.13 28.26 -7.60
N VAL A 210 -16.40 28.86 -8.54
CA VAL A 210 -16.59 28.64 -9.99
C VAL A 210 -16.45 27.16 -10.39
N PRO A 211 -15.32 26.46 -10.11
CA PRO A 211 -15.18 25.07 -10.51
C PRO A 211 -16.10 24.12 -9.72
N LEU A 212 -16.46 24.46 -8.49
CA LEU A 212 -17.42 23.67 -7.69
C LEU A 212 -18.84 23.77 -8.27
N ALA A 213 -19.29 24.98 -8.56
CA ALA A 213 -20.58 25.25 -9.18
C ALA A 213 -20.64 24.66 -10.60
N ALA A 214 -19.55 24.74 -11.37
CA ALA A 214 -19.47 24.13 -12.69
C ALA A 214 -19.58 22.59 -12.63
N ALA A 215 -18.94 21.94 -11.65
CA ALA A 215 -19.06 20.50 -11.44
C ALA A 215 -20.51 20.11 -11.10
N ALA A 216 -21.14 20.81 -10.16
CA ALA A 216 -22.53 20.54 -9.77
C ALA A 216 -23.53 20.82 -10.91
N ALA A 217 -23.37 21.93 -11.63
CA ALA A 217 -24.22 22.28 -12.77
C ALA A 217 -24.07 21.28 -13.91
N TYR A 218 -22.84 20.83 -14.22
CA TYR A 218 -22.61 19.81 -15.21
C TYR A 218 -23.28 18.49 -14.81
N HIS A 219 -23.12 18.06 -13.55
CA HIS A 219 -23.79 16.88 -13.04
C HIS A 219 -25.34 17.02 -13.08
N THR A 220 -25.89 18.19 -12.76
CA THR A 220 -27.32 18.49 -12.94
C THR A 220 -27.78 18.33 -14.39
N VAL A 221 -27.06 18.90 -15.36
CA VAL A 221 -27.40 18.77 -16.78
C VAL A 221 -27.32 17.32 -17.23
N ASN A 222 -26.33 16.56 -16.75
CA ASN A 222 -26.22 15.12 -17.02
C ASN A 222 -27.46 14.37 -16.54
N ASN A 223 -27.87 14.54 -15.29
CA ASN A 223 -29.01 13.82 -14.74
C ASN A 223 -30.33 14.25 -15.39
N TYR A 224 -30.48 15.55 -15.68
CA TYR A 224 -31.67 16.06 -16.35
C TYR A 224 -31.80 15.49 -17.77
N ALA A 225 -30.73 15.48 -18.57
CA ALA A 225 -30.78 14.96 -19.94
C ALA A 225 -30.95 13.43 -20.00
N VAL A 226 -30.60 12.69 -18.94
CA VAL A 226 -30.95 11.26 -18.84
C VAL A 226 -32.45 11.06 -18.66
N GLN A 227 -33.12 11.97 -17.93
CA GLN A 227 -34.55 11.89 -17.67
C GLN A 227 -35.40 12.49 -18.80
N GLU A 228 -34.92 13.59 -19.40
CA GLU A 228 -35.53 14.29 -20.53
C GLU A 228 -34.57 14.24 -21.74
N PRO A 229 -34.52 13.10 -22.46
CA PRO A 229 -33.53 12.87 -23.52
C PRO A 229 -33.78 13.69 -24.79
N VAL A 230 -34.91 14.40 -24.88
CA VAL A 230 -35.29 15.24 -26.02
C VAL A 230 -35.22 16.71 -25.62
N GLY A 231 -34.33 17.47 -26.24
CA GLY A 231 -34.30 18.93 -26.09
C GLY A 231 -32.91 19.54 -25.97
N GLN A 232 -32.88 20.80 -25.56
CA GLN A 232 -31.65 21.61 -25.52
C GLN A 232 -30.60 21.10 -24.53
N ALA A 233 -31.04 20.49 -23.41
CA ALA A 233 -30.14 19.96 -22.40
C ALA A 233 -29.32 18.76 -22.91
N ALA A 234 -29.90 17.89 -23.76
CA ALA A 234 -29.19 16.79 -24.39
C ALA A 234 -28.07 17.30 -25.32
N HIS A 235 -28.34 18.36 -26.11
CA HIS A 235 -27.31 19.01 -26.94
C HIS A 235 -26.21 19.69 -26.12
N TRP A 236 -26.56 20.32 -25.00
CA TRP A 236 -25.55 20.85 -24.08
C TRP A 236 -24.68 19.74 -23.50
N LEU A 237 -25.31 18.64 -23.06
CA LEU A 237 -24.60 17.48 -22.52
C LEU A 237 -23.66 16.87 -23.55
N GLU A 238 -24.09 16.69 -24.80
CA GLU A 238 -23.25 16.17 -25.88
C GLU A 238 -21.99 17.04 -26.10
N SER A 239 -22.18 18.37 -26.16
CA SER A 239 -21.07 19.34 -26.30
C SER A 239 -20.12 19.32 -25.09
N LEU A 240 -20.66 19.18 -23.88
CA LEU A 240 -19.87 19.08 -22.64
C LEU A 240 -19.11 17.75 -22.58
N ASN A 241 -19.76 16.63 -22.90
CA ASN A 241 -19.17 15.29 -22.92
C ASN A 241 -18.02 15.21 -23.92
N GLY A 242 -18.17 15.80 -25.11
CA GLY A 242 -17.10 15.88 -26.11
C GLY A 242 -15.82 16.60 -25.63
N LYS A 243 -15.93 17.43 -24.58
CA LYS A 243 -14.82 18.21 -23.99
C LYS A 243 -14.46 17.79 -22.56
N ALA A 244 -15.20 16.85 -21.96
CA ALA A 244 -15.08 16.49 -20.55
C ALA A 244 -13.67 16.00 -20.20
N TRP A 245 -13.05 15.27 -21.13
CA TRP A 245 -11.71 14.70 -20.99
C TRP A 245 -10.62 15.76 -20.70
N ALA A 246 -10.80 16.99 -21.18
CA ALA A 246 -9.84 18.06 -21.06
C ALA A 246 -9.96 18.80 -19.71
N ALA A 247 -11.13 18.79 -19.07
CA ALA A 247 -11.36 19.60 -17.87
C ALA A 247 -10.41 19.26 -16.71
N PRO A 248 -10.16 17.97 -16.35
CA PRO A 248 -9.20 17.63 -15.30
C PRO A 248 -7.78 18.01 -15.67
N LEU A 249 -7.42 17.95 -16.96
CA LEU A 249 -6.10 18.36 -17.45
C LEU A 249 -5.90 19.86 -17.32
N VAL A 250 -6.90 20.66 -17.69
CA VAL A 250 -6.84 22.13 -17.53
C VAL A 250 -6.70 22.50 -16.05
N CYS A 251 -7.52 21.92 -15.17
CA CYS A 251 -7.40 22.11 -13.72
C CYS A 251 -6.00 21.72 -13.22
N LEU A 252 -5.48 20.56 -13.67
CA LEU A 252 -4.18 20.07 -13.27
C LEU A 252 -3.04 20.95 -13.78
N VAL A 253 -3.07 21.42 -15.03
CA VAL A 253 -2.07 22.35 -15.58
C VAL A 253 -2.04 23.65 -14.79
N ILE A 254 -3.19 24.26 -14.52
CA ILE A 254 -3.28 25.48 -13.72
C ILE A 254 -2.73 25.25 -12.31
N ALA A 255 -3.13 24.14 -11.68
CA ALA A 255 -2.64 23.75 -10.36
C ALA A 255 -1.11 23.56 -10.35
N MET A 256 -0.57 22.85 -11.34
CA MET A 256 0.87 22.61 -11.47
C MET A 256 1.65 23.91 -11.70
N LEU A 257 1.16 24.82 -12.54
CA LEU A 257 1.82 26.12 -12.78
C LEU A 257 1.90 26.95 -11.49
N ALA A 258 0.82 27.00 -10.73
CA ALA A 258 0.79 27.69 -9.44
C ALA A 258 1.73 27.03 -8.42
N ASP A 259 1.72 25.70 -8.35
CA ASP A 259 2.53 24.92 -7.43
C ASP A 259 4.03 24.97 -7.77
N LEU A 260 4.40 24.94 -9.06
CA LEU A 260 5.79 25.08 -9.51
C LEU A 260 6.37 26.43 -9.11
N ARG A 261 5.60 27.52 -9.25
CA ARG A 261 6.00 28.85 -8.78
C ARG A 261 6.29 28.84 -7.28
N GLN A 262 5.47 28.16 -6.48
CA GLN A 262 5.66 28.06 -5.03
C GLN A 262 6.86 27.19 -4.66
N ILE A 263 7.04 26.06 -5.32
CA ILE A 263 8.20 25.18 -5.15
C ILE A 263 9.49 25.94 -5.49
N HIS A 264 9.51 26.68 -6.59
CA HIS A 264 10.67 27.47 -7.00
C HIS A 264 11.03 28.54 -5.96
N ARG A 265 10.03 29.31 -5.49
CA ARG A 265 10.22 30.28 -4.40
C ARG A 265 10.72 29.63 -3.11
N GLY A 266 10.15 28.48 -2.74
CA GLY A 266 10.56 27.76 -1.54
C GLY A 266 11.99 27.23 -1.60
N ARG A 267 12.51 26.89 -2.79
CA ARG A 267 13.91 26.41 -2.94
C ARG A 267 14.90 27.51 -2.58
N HIS A 268 14.63 28.74 -2.99
CA HIS A 268 15.47 29.91 -2.68
C HIS A 268 15.50 30.22 -1.18
N THR A 269 14.42 29.93 -0.44
CA THR A 269 14.34 30.22 0.99
C THR A 269 14.93 29.13 1.89
N VAL A 270 15.25 27.95 1.34
CA VAL A 270 15.78 26.81 2.12
C VAL A 270 16.88 26.07 1.35
N PRO A 271 18.08 26.65 1.17
CA PRO A 271 19.14 26.05 0.35
C PRO A 271 19.63 24.69 0.88
N GLY A 272 19.50 24.44 2.20
CA GLY A 272 19.89 23.18 2.84
C GLY A 272 19.03 21.95 2.51
N VAL A 273 18.04 22.08 1.62
CA VAL A 273 17.15 20.96 1.20
C VAL A 273 17.42 20.50 -0.23
N VAL A 274 18.51 20.99 -0.82
CA VAL A 274 18.99 20.64 -2.16
C VAL A 274 20.26 19.79 -1.99
N LEU A 275 20.42 18.72 -2.78
CA LEU A 275 21.66 17.93 -2.74
C LEU A 275 22.83 18.75 -3.28
N ALA A 276 24.04 18.51 -2.79
CA ALA A 276 25.26 19.15 -3.30
C ALA A 276 25.40 19.00 -4.82
N SER A 277 25.11 17.81 -5.35
CA SER A 277 25.09 17.57 -6.80
C SER A 277 24.07 18.41 -7.56
N GLU A 278 22.90 18.68 -6.97
CA GLU A 278 21.90 19.54 -7.61
C GLU A 278 22.36 21.01 -7.66
N ARG A 279 23.23 21.43 -6.71
CA ARG A 279 23.83 22.78 -6.70
C ARG A 279 24.95 22.91 -7.72
N VAL A 280 25.82 21.91 -7.81
CA VAL A 280 27.00 21.91 -8.70
C VAL A 280 26.60 21.76 -10.16
N ASP A 281 25.72 20.81 -10.46
CA ASP A 281 25.38 20.46 -11.84
C ASP A 281 24.32 21.41 -12.43
N GLY A 282 23.65 22.22 -11.60
CA GLY A 282 22.49 23.04 -11.99
C GLY A 282 21.25 22.23 -12.40
N ASP A 283 21.38 20.92 -12.62
CA ASP A 283 20.32 19.99 -13.01
C ASP A 283 19.82 19.16 -11.82
N SER A 284 18.69 19.61 -11.25
CA SER A 284 18.00 18.94 -10.16
C SER A 284 17.48 17.55 -10.55
N LEU A 285 17.07 17.35 -11.81
CA LEU A 285 16.49 16.09 -12.28
C LEU A 285 17.59 15.06 -12.53
N GLY A 286 18.65 15.45 -13.26
CA GLY A 286 19.79 14.59 -13.57
C GLY A 286 20.48 14.07 -12.30
N ALA A 287 20.70 14.93 -11.30
CA ALA A 287 21.28 14.52 -10.02
C ALA A 287 20.42 13.47 -9.29
N LEU A 288 19.10 13.64 -9.27
CA LEU A 288 18.18 12.69 -8.63
C LEU A 288 18.06 11.37 -9.41
N LEU A 289 18.07 11.43 -10.76
CA LEU A 289 18.06 10.25 -11.61
C LEU A 289 19.35 9.44 -11.47
N ARG A 290 20.51 10.12 -11.43
CA ARG A 290 21.80 9.51 -11.17
C ARG A 290 21.78 8.76 -9.84
N TYR A 291 21.34 9.42 -8.76
CA TYR A 291 21.19 8.74 -7.47
C TYR A 291 20.20 7.57 -7.55
N ALA A 292 19.05 7.74 -8.21
CA ALA A 292 18.05 6.70 -8.36
C ALA A 292 18.58 5.45 -9.07
N SER A 293 19.62 5.59 -9.91
CA SER A 293 20.21 4.48 -10.67
C SER A 293 21.17 3.60 -9.85
N TRP A 294 21.65 4.04 -8.68
CA TRP A 294 22.69 3.32 -7.92
C TRP A 294 22.34 1.88 -7.55
N ARG A 295 21.15 1.64 -6.99
CA ARG A 295 20.71 0.30 -6.61
C ARG A 295 19.20 0.16 -6.63
N LEU A 296 18.69 -0.17 -7.81
CA LEU A 296 17.27 -0.45 -7.98
C LEU A 296 16.82 -1.67 -7.16
N PRO A 297 15.61 -1.66 -6.57
CA PRO A 297 14.63 -0.57 -6.56
C PRO A 297 14.84 0.45 -5.41
N TRP A 298 15.83 0.24 -4.54
CA TRP A 298 15.95 0.94 -3.25
C TRP A 298 16.28 2.42 -3.39
N SER A 299 17.30 2.74 -4.19
CA SER A 299 17.69 4.12 -4.48
C SER A 299 16.54 4.92 -5.09
N LEU A 300 15.80 4.33 -6.03
CA LEU A 300 14.60 4.93 -6.62
C LEU A 300 13.52 5.20 -5.55
N LEU A 301 13.20 4.23 -4.70
CA LEU A 301 12.21 4.42 -3.63
C LEU A 301 12.61 5.52 -2.64
N ILE A 302 13.90 5.67 -2.34
CA ILE A 302 14.42 6.76 -1.51
C ILE A 302 14.17 8.11 -2.19
N VAL A 303 14.57 8.25 -3.47
CA VAL A 303 14.40 9.49 -4.25
C VAL A 303 12.93 9.88 -4.36
N LEU A 304 12.05 8.94 -4.74
CA LEU A 304 10.61 9.20 -4.88
C LEU A 304 10.01 9.73 -3.56
N ARG A 305 10.44 9.18 -2.42
CA ARG A 305 9.96 9.61 -1.10
C ARG A 305 10.60 10.93 -0.66
N TYR A 306 11.88 11.13 -0.92
CA TYR A 306 12.61 12.37 -0.63
C TYR A 306 11.98 13.56 -1.37
N VAL A 307 11.82 13.45 -2.70
CA VAL A 307 11.22 14.51 -3.54
C VAL A 307 9.85 14.93 -3.00
N ARG A 308 9.04 13.95 -2.60
CA ARG A 308 7.70 14.17 -2.07
C ARG A 308 7.71 14.92 -0.72
N ILE A 309 8.53 14.49 0.23
CA ILE A 309 8.65 15.15 1.55
C ILE A 309 9.24 16.56 1.38
N ARG A 310 10.24 16.70 0.50
CA ARG A 310 10.82 17.99 0.13
C ARG A 310 9.76 18.94 -0.41
N ARG A 311 8.88 18.51 -1.32
CA ARG A 311 7.77 19.35 -1.82
C ARG A 311 6.84 19.84 -0.71
N SER A 312 6.45 18.96 0.22
CA SER A 312 5.65 19.36 1.38
C SER A 312 6.31 20.43 2.24
N LEU A 313 7.63 20.35 2.44
CA LEU A 313 8.40 21.40 3.10
C LEU A 313 8.38 22.70 2.29
N LEU A 314 8.65 22.65 0.98
CA LEU A 314 8.68 23.83 0.11
C LEU A 314 7.33 24.56 0.06
N TYR A 315 6.22 23.82 0.05
CA TYR A 315 4.89 24.40 0.16
C TYR A 315 4.66 25.09 1.51
N ALA A 316 5.13 24.46 2.59
CA ALA A 316 4.99 25.01 3.94
C ALA A 316 5.80 26.30 4.10
N THR A 317 7.03 26.34 3.61
CA THR A 317 7.92 27.51 3.74
C THR A 317 7.51 28.67 2.84
N ALA A 318 6.85 28.40 1.71
CA ALA A 318 6.25 29.46 0.89
C ALA A 318 5.03 30.14 1.56
N SER A 319 4.44 29.52 2.60
CA SER A 319 3.13 29.90 3.15
C SER A 319 3.12 30.19 4.65
N ALA A 320 4.18 29.88 5.39
CA ALA A 320 4.23 29.94 6.85
C ALA A 320 5.54 30.56 7.36
N SER A 321 5.55 30.97 8.64
CA SER A 321 6.78 31.42 9.31
C SER A 321 7.80 30.28 9.37
N PRO A 322 9.11 30.60 9.34
CA PRO A 322 10.19 29.61 9.40
C PRO A 322 10.03 28.60 10.55
N ASP A 323 9.58 29.05 11.72
CA ASP A 323 9.46 28.22 12.93
C ASP A 323 8.43 27.10 12.78
N THR A 324 7.35 27.33 12.03
CA THR A 324 6.29 26.32 11.87
C THR A 324 6.72 25.17 10.94
N ALA A 325 7.77 25.36 10.15
CA ALA A 325 8.29 24.36 9.22
C ALA A 325 9.59 23.69 9.71
N GLN A 326 10.04 24.03 10.93
CA GLN A 326 11.35 23.63 11.43
C GLN A 326 11.51 22.10 11.57
N ASP A 327 10.48 21.40 12.06
CA ASP A 327 10.49 19.94 12.14
C ASP A 327 10.62 19.29 10.76
N LEU A 328 9.88 19.79 9.75
CA LEU A 328 10.01 19.30 8.38
C LEU A 328 11.39 19.61 7.79
N ARG A 329 11.94 20.79 8.09
CA ARG A 329 13.26 21.19 7.63
C ARG A 329 14.33 20.25 8.17
N TRP A 330 14.31 19.97 9.47
CA TRP A 330 15.21 19.00 10.11
C TRP A 330 15.11 17.61 9.48
N MET A 331 13.88 17.12 9.25
CA MET A 331 13.67 15.82 8.62
C MET A 331 14.23 15.77 7.19
N VAL A 332 13.98 16.79 6.36
CA VAL A 332 14.46 16.83 4.98
C VAL A 332 15.98 16.98 4.93
N ALA A 333 16.57 17.81 5.80
CA ALA A 333 18.01 17.95 5.92
C ALA A 333 18.68 16.62 6.30
N GLY A 334 18.12 15.89 7.28
CA GLY A 334 18.63 14.57 7.69
C GLY A 334 18.52 13.48 6.61
N ILE A 335 17.52 13.55 5.71
CA ILE A 335 17.47 12.66 4.54
C ILE A 335 18.48 13.10 3.49
N THR A 336 18.62 14.41 3.26
CA THR A 336 19.57 15.00 2.29
C THR A 336 21.00 14.60 2.64
N ALA A 337 21.42 14.78 3.89
CA ALA A 337 22.77 14.43 4.35
C ALA A 337 23.09 12.93 4.16
N ARG A 338 22.12 12.04 4.41
CA ARG A 338 22.29 10.59 4.18
C ARG A 338 22.35 10.24 2.71
N MET A 339 21.55 10.89 1.88
CA MET A 339 21.63 10.72 0.43
C MET A 339 23.00 11.18 -0.07
N GLU A 340 23.54 12.29 0.43
CA GLU A 340 24.89 12.75 0.09
C GLU A 340 25.96 11.73 0.52
N ALA A 341 25.91 11.25 1.76
CA ALA A 341 26.85 10.23 2.27
C ALA A 341 26.81 8.92 1.47
N SER A 342 25.64 8.55 0.93
CA SER A 342 25.43 7.33 0.15
C SER A 342 25.50 7.53 -1.38
N ASN A 343 25.82 8.74 -1.84
CA ASN A 343 25.89 9.06 -3.27
C ASN A 343 27.23 8.64 -3.90
N ASN A 344 27.61 7.38 -3.72
CA ASN A 344 28.78 6.78 -4.33
C ASN A 344 28.58 5.26 -4.53
N PRO A 345 29.22 4.64 -5.53
CA PRO A 345 29.02 3.21 -5.81
C PRO A 345 29.42 2.30 -4.63
N HIS A 346 30.48 2.67 -3.90
CA HIS A 346 31.06 1.84 -2.84
C HIS A 346 30.11 1.64 -1.65
N ALA A 347 29.35 2.66 -1.27
CA ALA A 347 28.36 2.57 -0.21
C ALA A 347 27.27 1.51 -0.50
N TRP A 348 26.99 1.26 -1.79
CA TRP A 348 25.98 0.29 -2.19
C TRP A 348 26.53 -1.11 -2.46
N GLN A 349 27.84 -1.29 -2.65
CA GLN A 349 28.45 -2.59 -2.96
C GLN A 349 28.51 -3.52 -1.74
N ARG A 350 28.77 -2.98 -0.55
CA ARG A 350 28.97 -3.76 0.68
C ARG A 350 27.67 -4.15 1.37
N LEU A 351 26.60 -3.40 1.12
CA LEU A 351 25.32 -3.65 1.77
C LEU A 351 24.64 -4.94 1.26
N ASN A 352 24.42 -5.92 2.13
CA ASN A 352 23.51 -7.02 1.84
C ASN A 352 22.07 -6.68 2.29
N VAL A 353 21.30 -6.09 1.37
CA VAL A 353 19.91 -5.68 1.65
C VAL A 353 19.04 -6.85 2.10
N ARG A 354 19.27 -8.06 1.58
CA ARG A 354 18.45 -9.23 1.94
C ARG A 354 18.62 -9.59 3.40
N ASP A 355 19.86 -9.56 3.90
CA ASP A 355 20.14 -9.92 5.29
C ASP A 355 19.72 -8.80 6.25
N LEU A 356 19.88 -7.53 5.85
CA LEU A 356 19.30 -6.38 6.57
C LEU A 356 17.76 -6.50 6.71
N LEU A 357 17.09 -6.90 5.63
CA LEU A 357 15.63 -7.10 5.64
C LEU A 357 15.23 -8.36 6.42
N LYS A 358 16.03 -9.42 6.42
CA LYS A 358 15.77 -10.61 7.24
C LYS A 358 15.88 -10.29 8.72
N ALA A 359 16.94 -9.59 9.14
CA ALA A 359 17.16 -9.19 10.52
C ALA A 359 16.04 -8.29 11.05
N THR A 360 15.54 -7.37 10.22
CA THR A 360 14.40 -6.50 10.57
C THR A 360 13.07 -7.24 10.55
N ARG A 361 12.91 -8.28 9.72
CA ARG A 361 11.73 -9.17 9.72
C ARG A 361 11.69 -10.11 10.93
N THR A 362 12.81 -10.59 11.43
CA THR A 362 12.88 -11.44 12.63
C THR A 362 12.55 -10.68 13.91
N ALA A 363 12.87 -9.38 13.97
CA ALA A 363 12.41 -8.50 15.04
C ALA A 363 10.89 -8.28 15.03
N ARG A 364 10.23 -8.48 13.88
CA ARG A 364 8.82 -8.14 13.64
C ARG A 364 7.89 -9.15 14.33
N ARG A 365 7.35 -8.78 15.51
CA ARG A 365 6.46 -9.59 16.38
C ARG A 365 5.32 -10.31 15.61
N SER A 366 4.98 -11.53 16.03
CA SER A 366 3.90 -12.38 15.45
C SER A 366 2.55 -11.65 15.32
N ARG A 367 2.23 -10.75 16.25
CA ARG A 367 1.01 -9.92 16.26
C ARG A 367 0.83 -9.08 14.99
N GLN A 368 1.91 -8.62 14.35
CA GLN A 368 1.80 -7.82 13.12
C GLN A 368 1.40 -8.63 11.89
N ARG A 369 1.69 -9.94 11.86
CA ARG A 369 1.29 -10.82 10.74
C ARG A 369 -0.22 -11.02 10.75
N TRP A 370 -0.81 -11.24 11.93
CA TRP A 370 -2.26 -11.39 12.09
C TRP A 370 -3.04 -10.14 11.70
N LEU A 371 -2.49 -8.94 12.00
CA LEU A 371 -3.07 -7.67 11.57
C LEU A 371 -3.20 -7.50 10.05
N LEU A 372 -2.42 -8.24 9.26
CA LEU A 372 -2.49 -8.23 7.79
C LEU A 372 -3.28 -9.42 7.25
N LEU A 373 -3.11 -10.59 7.84
CA LEU A 373 -3.77 -11.82 7.40
C LEU A 373 -5.28 -11.78 7.60
N ILE A 374 -5.76 -11.24 8.73
CA ILE A 374 -7.20 -11.21 9.04
C ILE A 374 -8.00 -10.43 7.97
N PRO A 375 -7.66 -9.17 7.62
CA PRO A 375 -8.32 -8.46 6.52
C PRO A 375 -8.29 -9.21 5.19
N CYS A 376 -7.15 -9.84 4.84
CA CYS A 376 -7.03 -10.60 3.59
C CYS A 376 -8.02 -11.78 3.58
N VAL A 377 -8.05 -12.58 4.64
CA VAL A 377 -8.94 -13.74 4.76
C VAL A 377 -10.40 -13.29 4.74
N LEU A 378 -10.73 -12.22 5.47
CA LEU A 378 -12.10 -11.70 5.50
C LEU A 378 -12.56 -11.14 4.14
N ALA A 379 -11.66 -10.57 3.34
CA ALA A 379 -11.98 -10.06 2.00
C ALA A 379 -12.12 -11.17 0.94
N MET A 380 -11.64 -12.39 1.19
CA MET A 380 -11.62 -13.49 0.21
C MET A 380 -12.99 -13.78 -0.42
N PRO A 381 -14.10 -13.93 0.34
CA PRO A 381 -15.41 -14.21 -0.26
C PRO A 381 -15.82 -13.15 -1.29
N SER A 382 -15.55 -11.87 -1.02
CA SER A 382 -15.86 -10.80 -1.97
C SER A 382 -14.96 -10.77 -3.19
N LEU A 383 -13.68 -11.11 -3.03
CA LEU A 383 -12.76 -11.24 -4.16
C LEU A 383 -13.18 -12.41 -5.07
N LEU A 384 -13.65 -13.52 -4.49
CA LEU A 384 -14.21 -14.63 -5.25
C LEU A 384 -15.55 -14.25 -5.90
N PHE A 385 -16.41 -13.52 -5.19
CA PHE A 385 -17.73 -13.15 -5.67
C PHE A 385 -17.71 -12.06 -6.75
N LEU A 386 -17.11 -10.90 -6.46
CA LEU A 386 -17.08 -9.72 -7.34
C LEU A 386 -15.83 -9.65 -8.21
N GLY A 387 -14.73 -10.28 -7.81
CA GLY A 387 -13.53 -10.37 -8.64
C GLY A 387 -13.68 -11.49 -9.67
N VAL A 388 -13.48 -12.72 -9.20
CA VAL A 388 -13.47 -13.93 -10.05
C VAL A 388 -14.85 -14.23 -10.62
N GLY A 389 -15.91 -14.20 -9.79
CA GLY A 389 -17.28 -14.49 -10.21
C GLY A 389 -17.87 -13.50 -11.20
N SER A 390 -17.24 -12.34 -11.40
CA SER A 390 -17.70 -11.34 -12.37
C SER A 390 -17.34 -11.66 -13.83
N PHE A 391 -16.59 -12.73 -14.09
CA PHE A 391 -16.31 -13.21 -15.45
C PHE A 391 -17.38 -14.21 -15.88
N THR A 392 -17.80 -14.16 -17.14
CA THR A 392 -18.80 -15.08 -17.71
C THR A 392 -18.39 -16.54 -17.52
N SER A 393 -17.11 -16.87 -17.67
CA SER A 393 -16.56 -18.21 -17.44
C SER A 393 -16.62 -18.68 -15.98
N ALA A 394 -16.73 -17.77 -15.02
CA ALA A 394 -16.78 -18.05 -13.59
C ALA A 394 -18.08 -17.57 -12.94
N ALA A 395 -19.12 -17.29 -13.72
CA ALA A 395 -20.42 -16.80 -13.25
C ALA A 395 -21.10 -17.75 -12.25
N GLY A 396 -20.72 -19.04 -12.26
CA GLY A 396 -21.13 -20.01 -11.24
C GLY A 396 -20.76 -19.60 -9.80
N LEU A 397 -19.63 -18.92 -9.59
CA LEU A 397 -19.27 -18.36 -8.28
C LEU A 397 -20.21 -17.23 -7.87
N GLN A 398 -20.59 -16.37 -8.82
CA GLN A 398 -21.56 -15.31 -8.56
C GLN A 398 -22.93 -15.89 -8.21
N LYS A 399 -23.37 -16.91 -8.94
CA LYS A 399 -24.60 -17.66 -8.66
C LYS A 399 -24.57 -18.36 -7.30
N PHE A 400 -23.44 -18.97 -6.93
CA PHE A 400 -23.27 -19.61 -5.63
C PHE A 400 -23.44 -18.60 -4.49
N PHE A 401 -22.80 -17.43 -4.56
CA PHE A 401 -22.88 -16.42 -3.51
C PHE A 401 -24.22 -15.66 -3.48
N SER A 402 -25.00 -15.70 -4.55
CA SER A 402 -26.34 -15.10 -4.61
C SER A 402 -27.48 -16.07 -4.24
N THR A 403 -27.23 -17.38 -4.17
CA THR A 403 -28.25 -18.41 -3.92
C THR A 403 -27.87 -19.41 -2.82
N GLY A 404 -28.85 -20.14 -2.28
CA GLY A 404 -28.61 -21.21 -1.30
C GLY A 404 -27.86 -20.73 -0.04
N SER A 405 -26.72 -21.36 0.25
CA SER A 405 -25.89 -21.06 1.43
C SER A 405 -24.97 -19.85 1.25
N GLY A 406 -24.72 -19.39 0.02
CA GLY A 406 -23.77 -18.32 -0.28
C GLY A 406 -24.04 -16.99 0.43
N PRO A 407 -25.28 -16.45 0.40
CA PRO A 407 -25.61 -15.23 1.13
C PRO A 407 -25.38 -15.34 2.64
N LYS A 408 -25.62 -16.52 3.23
CA LYS A 408 -25.35 -16.77 4.67
C LYS A 408 -23.86 -16.74 4.97
N ILE A 409 -23.01 -17.25 4.07
CA ILE A 409 -21.55 -17.18 4.19
C ILE A 409 -21.09 -15.71 4.15
N LEU A 410 -21.58 -14.92 3.19
CA LEU A 410 -21.26 -13.49 3.09
C LEU A 410 -21.69 -12.73 4.35
N MET A 411 -22.87 -13.03 4.89
CA MET A 411 -23.36 -12.45 6.14
C MET A 411 -22.47 -12.82 7.33
N GLY A 412 -22.07 -14.09 7.48
CA GLY A 412 -21.19 -14.54 8.56
C GLY A 412 -19.82 -13.86 8.53
N PHE A 413 -19.21 -13.76 7.34
CA PHE A 413 -17.99 -12.97 7.14
C PHE A 413 -18.23 -11.48 7.39
N GLY A 414 -19.40 -10.95 7.02
CA GLY A 414 -19.80 -9.56 7.27
C GLY A 414 -19.83 -9.21 8.76
N ILE A 415 -20.32 -10.12 9.62
CA ILE A 415 -20.29 -9.96 11.09
C ILE A 415 -18.84 -9.88 11.59
N ALA A 416 -17.98 -10.80 11.14
CA ALA A 416 -16.57 -10.80 11.52
C ALA A 416 -15.84 -9.54 11.04
N ALA A 417 -16.15 -9.07 9.83
CA ALA A 417 -15.62 -7.83 9.27
C ALA A 417 -16.08 -6.60 10.06
N LEU A 418 -17.32 -6.54 10.51
CA LEU A 418 -17.80 -5.46 11.36
C LEU A 418 -17.08 -5.42 12.70
N ALA A 419 -16.89 -6.57 13.35
CA ALA A 419 -16.08 -6.64 14.58
C ALA A 419 -14.65 -6.12 14.34
N TRP A 420 -14.06 -6.46 13.19
CA TRP A 420 -12.75 -5.96 12.80
C TRP A 420 -12.75 -4.45 12.52
N ILE A 421 -13.76 -3.92 11.83
CA ILE A 421 -13.90 -2.48 11.56
C ILE A 421 -14.06 -1.70 12.86
N VAL A 422 -14.85 -2.19 13.82
CA VAL A 422 -15.00 -1.59 15.16
C VAL A 422 -13.67 -1.56 15.91
N TYR A 423 -12.90 -2.66 15.86
CA TYR A 423 -11.55 -2.69 16.41
C TYR A 423 -10.65 -1.63 15.75
N GLN A 424 -10.62 -1.57 14.41
CA GLN A 424 -9.82 -0.60 13.67
C GLN A 424 -10.23 0.84 13.99
N LEU A 425 -11.52 1.15 13.98
CA LEU A 425 -12.04 2.46 14.31
C LEU A 425 -11.63 2.87 15.73
N THR A 426 -11.74 1.96 16.70
CA THR A 426 -11.30 2.21 18.08
C THR A 426 -9.79 2.51 18.14
N THR A 427 -8.96 1.77 17.39
CA THR A 427 -7.51 2.05 17.34
C THR A 427 -7.18 3.37 16.66
N LEU A 428 -7.92 3.75 15.62
CA LEU A 428 -7.78 5.04 14.95
C LEU A 428 -8.11 6.17 15.94
N LEU A 429 -9.29 6.13 16.57
CA LEU A 429 -9.70 7.13 17.56
C LEU A 429 -8.69 7.27 18.71
N ARG A 430 -8.15 6.16 19.23
CA ARG A 430 -7.12 6.18 20.29
C ARG A 430 -5.79 6.79 19.84
N THR A 431 -5.45 6.66 18.55
CA THR A 431 -4.17 7.17 18.00
C THR A 431 -4.31 8.54 17.34
N TRP A 432 -5.47 9.18 17.41
CA TRP A 432 -5.75 10.48 16.81
C TRP A 432 -4.77 11.57 17.25
N ARG A 433 -4.51 11.68 18.57
CA ARG A 433 -3.56 12.67 19.12
C ARG A 433 -2.16 12.42 18.60
N THR A 434 -1.69 11.17 18.65
CA THR A 434 -0.38 10.77 18.15
C THR A 434 -0.22 11.09 16.66
N ALA A 435 -1.25 10.84 15.84
CA ALA A 435 -1.24 11.15 14.42
C ALA A 435 -1.25 12.67 14.14
N SER A 436 -1.93 13.46 14.98
CA SER A 436 -2.04 14.91 14.82
C SER A 436 -0.72 15.66 15.12
N VAL A 437 0.06 15.15 16.07
CA VAL A 437 1.37 15.72 16.43
C VAL A 437 2.42 15.48 15.35
N GLN A 438 2.31 14.40 14.55
CA GLN A 438 3.29 14.08 13.50
C GLN A 438 3.53 15.25 12.55
N PRO A 439 4.78 15.60 12.23
CA PRO A 439 5.09 16.80 11.44
C PRO A 439 4.47 16.74 10.03
N MET A 440 4.36 15.55 9.43
CA MET A 440 3.77 15.37 8.11
C MET A 440 2.24 15.46 8.09
N ALA A 441 1.71 16.42 7.32
CA ALA A 441 0.27 16.62 7.12
C ALA A 441 -0.44 15.39 6.54
N GLU A 442 0.22 14.70 5.61
CA GLU A 442 -0.35 13.53 4.93
C GLU A 442 -0.77 12.43 5.91
N LEU A 443 -0.02 12.23 7.01
CA LEU A 443 -0.33 11.21 8.00
C LEU A 443 -1.66 11.49 8.72
N LEU A 444 -1.92 12.77 9.03
CA LEU A 444 -3.20 13.20 9.59
C LEU A 444 -4.34 13.03 8.58
N ALA A 445 -4.12 13.35 7.31
CA ALA A 445 -5.12 13.16 6.26
C ALA A 445 -5.46 11.68 6.04
N VAL A 446 -4.44 10.81 5.97
CA VAL A 446 -4.60 9.35 5.89
C VAL A 446 -5.41 8.84 7.08
N HIS A 447 -5.12 9.34 8.27
CA HIS A 447 -5.86 8.96 9.47
C HIS A 447 -7.35 9.35 9.37
N ARG A 448 -7.65 10.57 8.94
CA ARG A 448 -9.03 11.06 8.71
C ARG A 448 -9.76 10.27 7.63
N PHE A 449 -9.11 10.00 6.51
CA PHE A 449 -9.70 9.21 5.42
C PHE A 449 -10.03 7.78 5.85
N ARG A 450 -9.18 7.16 6.68
CA ARG A 450 -9.49 5.84 7.25
C ARG A 450 -10.64 5.87 8.23
N VAL A 451 -10.73 6.90 9.07
CA VAL A 451 -11.90 7.08 9.94
C VAL A 451 -13.16 7.22 9.10
N GLY A 452 -13.15 8.04 8.05
CA GLY A 452 -14.29 8.18 7.14
C GLY A 452 -14.68 6.87 6.45
N THR A 453 -13.70 6.12 5.94
CA THR A 453 -13.91 4.80 5.32
C THR A 453 -14.48 3.80 6.32
N ALA A 454 -13.94 3.74 7.55
CA ALA A 454 -14.37 2.82 8.60
C ALA A 454 -15.77 3.16 9.10
N LEU A 455 -16.09 4.44 9.29
CA LEU A 455 -17.43 4.88 9.68
C LEU A 455 -18.46 4.53 8.62
N GLY A 456 -18.20 4.87 7.36
CA GLY A 456 -19.10 4.54 6.25
C GLY A 456 -19.32 3.03 6.12
N ALA A 457 -18.25 2.24 6.13
CA ALA A 457 -18.34 0.78 6.11
C ALA A 457 -19.09 0.21 7.33
N ALA A 458 -18.85 0.73 8.54
CA ALA A 458 -19.56 0.31 9.74
C ALA A 458 -21.06 0.62 9.67
N THR A 459 -21.42 1.82 9.23
CA THR A 459 -22.83 2.23 9.05
C THR A 459 -23.53 1.35 8.03
N THR A 460 -22.91 1.10 6.87
CA THR A 460 -23.46 0.19 5.85
C THR A 460 -23.59 -1.23 6.38
N GLY A 461 -22.56 -1.77 7.01
CA GLY A 461 -22.61 -3.13 7.55
C GLY A 461 -23.66 -3.29 8.65
N ALA A 462 -23.83 -2.31 9.54
CA ALA A 462 -24.88 -2.32 10.56
C ALA A 462 -26.28 -2.32 9.94
N LEU A 463 -26.51 -1.46 8.92
CA LEU A 463 -27.76 -1.43 8.17
C LEU A 463 -28.05 -2.77 7.48
N LEU A 464 -27.03 -3.37 6.86
CA LEU A 464 -27.14 -4.66 6.17
C LEU A 464 -27.42 -5.81 7.12
N LEU A 465 -26.81 -5.84 8.31
CA LEU A 465 -27.13 -6.85 9.33
C LEU A 465 -28.56 -6.67 9.83
N TRP A 466 -28.98 -5.44 10.14
CA TRP A 466 -30.34 -5.17 10.58
C TRP A 466 -31.37 -5.63 9.55
N ARG A 467 -31.14 -5.36 8.27
CA ARG A 467 -31.98 -5.85 7.17
C ARG A 467 -31.90 -7.37 6.98
N GLY A 468 -30.68 -7.93 7.01
CA GLY A 468 -30.42 -9.34 6.76
C GLY A 468 -30.98 -10.28 7.83
N PHE A 469 -31.02 -9.86 9.09
CA PHE A 469 -31.71 -10.58 10.17
C PHE A 469 -33.20 -10.24 10.28
N GLY A 470 -33.65 -9.15 9.66
CA GLY A 470 -35.04 -8.74 9.62
C GLY A 470 -35.86 -9.46 8.54
N SER A 471 -37.04 -8.91 8.24
CA SER A 471 -38.01 -9.48 7.30
C SER A 471 -37.51 -9.60 5.85
N ALA A 472 -36.47 -8.86 5.47
CA ALA A 472 -35.87 -8.96 4.14
C ALA A 472 -35.03 -10.23 3.96
N GLY A 473 -34.40 -10.73 5.03
CA GLY A 473 -33.45 -11.83 4.96
C GLY A 473 -32.15 -11.49 4.20
N PRO A 474 -31.17 -12.42 4.16
CA PRO A 474 -29.86 -12.19 3.53
C PRO A 474 -29.90 -12.08 2.00
N SER A 475 -31.00 -12.54 1.38
CA SER A 475 -31.23 -12.45 -0.07
C SER A 475 -32.19 -11.31 -0.46
N GLY A 476 -32.72 -10.57 0.51
CA GLY A 476 -33.67 -9.49 0.27
C GLY A 476 -33.02 -8.19 -0.19
N ARG A 477 -33.87 -7.23 -0.54
CA ARG A 477 -33.47 -5.85 -0.87
C ARG A 477 -33.16 -5.07 0.41
N ALA A 478 -32.07 -4.32 0.41
CA ALA A 478 -31.67 -3.51 1.56
C ALA A 478 -32.44 -2.18 1.64
N ILE A 479 -32.76 -1.57 0.49
CA ILE A 479 -33.44 -0.28 0.34
C ILE A 479 -34.42 -0.38 -0.85
N HIS A 480 -35.58 0.28 -0.78
CA HIS A 480 -36.57 0.40 -1.87
C HIS A 480 -36.68 1.87 -2.29
N THR A 481 -36.16 2.28 -3.44
CA THR A 481 -36.18 3.69 -3.92
C THR A 481 -35.80 3.82 -5.42
N PHE A 482 -35.84 5.01 -6.07
CA PHE A 482 -35.92 5.11 -7.56
C PHE A 482 -34.92 5.98 -8.41
N HIS A 483 -33.74 6.45 -7.94
CA HIS A 483 -32.59 6.99 -8.75
C HIS A 483 -31.32 7.30 -7.92
N LEU A 484 -30.11 6.75 -8.22
CA LEU A 484 -29.03 6.32 -7.26
C LEU A 484 -29.61 5.39 -6.18
N LEU A 485 -30.63 5.89 -5.51
CA LEU A 485 -31.78 5.17 -5.03
C LEU A 485 -32.28 4.02 -5.94
N ASP A 486 -32.18 4.08 -7.29
CA ASP A 486 -32.52 2.95 -8.20
C ASP A 486 -31.45 1.85 -8.16
N ALA A 487 -30.18 2.26 -8.16
CA ALA A 487 -29.07 1.36 -7.91
C ALA A 487 -29.20 0.74 -6.49
N LEU A 488 -29.76 1.50 -5.54
CA LEU A 488 -30.11 1.03 -4.19
C LEU A 488 -31.41 0.19 -4.15
N ASN A 489 -32.31 0.32 -5.11
CA ASN A 489 -33.55 -0.49 -5.23
C ASN A 489 -33.23 -1.96 -5.51
N THR A 490 -32.15 -2.17 -6.25
CA THR A 490 -31.58 -3.47 -6.60
C THR A 490 -30.41 -3.81 -5.65
N PHE A 491 -30.16 -3.01 -4.62
CA PHE A 491 -29.10 -3.26 -3.66
C PHE A 491 -29.49 -4.41 -2.74
N LEU A 492 -29.03 -5.58 -3.13
CA LEU A 492 -29.23 -6.82 -2.40
C LEU A 492 -28.30 -6.86 -1.19
N VAL A 493 -28.82 -7.38 -0.08
CA VAL A 493 -28.09 -7.45 1.20
C VAL A 493 -26.74 -8.16 1.04
N TYR A 494 -26.66 -9.21 0.24
CA TYR A 494 -25.41 -9.93 -0.03
C TYR A 494 -24.39 -9.14 -0.85
N LEU A 495 -24.81 -8.30 -1.80
CA LEU A 495 -23.92 -7.40 -2.54
C LEU A 495 -23.34 -6.35 -1.59
N GLY A 496 -24.16 -5.86 -0.67
CA GLY A 496 -23.72 -4.98 0.41
C GLY A 496 -22.66 -5.62 1.30
N PHE A 497 -22.86 -6.87 1.72
CA PHE A 497 -21.82 -7.59 2.48
C PHE A 497 -20.55 -7.76 1.66
N ALA A 498 -20.67 -8.02 0.36
CA ALA A 498 -19.50 -8.14 -0.48
C ALA A 498 -18.67 -6.84 -0.53
N LEU A 499 -19.33 -5.69 -0.71
CA LEU A 499 -18.70 -4.38 -0.67
C LEU A 499 -18.09 -4.06 0.70
N LEU A 500 -18.79 -4.42 1.79
CA LEU A 500 -18.29 -4.29 3.16
C LEU A 500 -16.97 -5.04 3.36
N LEU A 501 -16.85 -6.28 2.91
CA LEU A 501 -15.59 -7.04 3.06
C LEU A 501 -14.46 -6.44 2.20
N LEU A 502 -14.76 -5.88 1.02
CA LEU A 502 -13.76 -5.18 0.20
C LEU A 502 -13.26 -3.90 0.87
N SER A 503 -14.06 -3.25 1.71
CA SER A 503 -13.63 -2.06 2.47
C SER A 503 -12.44 -2.35 3.39
N LEU A 504 -12.26 -3.61 3.80
CA LEU A 504 -11.12 -4.04 4.62
C LEU A 504 -9.77 -3.82 3.91
N LEU A 505 -9.76 -3.81 2.57
CA LEU A 505 -8.58 -3.52 1.76
C LEU A 505 -8.15 -2.04 1.86
N ALA A 506 -9.07 -1.13 2.18
CA ALA A 506 -8.75 0.27 2.46
C ALA A 506 -8.34 0.49 3.92
N LEU A 507 -8.79 -0.40 4.81
CA LEU A 507 -8.56 -0.36 6.26
C LEU A 507 -7.37 -1.20 6.74
N PHE A 508 -6.48 -1.62 5.82
CA PHE A 508 -5.23 -2.25 6.23
C PHE A 508 -4.54 -1.38 7.29
N PRO A 509 -4.09 -1.97 8.41
CA PRO A 509 -3.55 -1.21 9.52
C PRO A 509 -2.45 -0.28 9.03
N PRO A 510 -2.23 0.87 9.69
CA PRO A 510 -1.32 1.94 9.25
C PRO A 510 0.11 1.51 9.02
N GLY A 511 0.42 0.22 9.16
CA GLY A 511 1.70 -0.30 8.79
C GLY A 511 1.87 -1.69 8.25
N GLY A 512 0.91 -2.21 7.47
CA GLY A 512 1.31 -3.16 6.43
C GLY A 512 2.41 -2.59 5.53
N LEU A 513 2.33 -1.29 5.22
CA LEU A 513 3.28 -0.57 4.36
C LEU A 513 4.10 0.54 5.06
N ALA A 514 3.78 0.93 6.30
CA ALA A 514 4.57 1.85 7.14
C ALA A 514 5.00 1.32 8.54
N LEU A 515 4.53 0.16 9.02
CA LEU A 515 5.06 -0.56 10.21
C LEU A 515 6.10 -1.59 9.78
N ALA A 516 6.68 -1.41 8.58
CA ALA A 516 8.00 -1.94 8.27
C ALA A 516 9.11 -1.06 8.86
N GLY A 517 8.75 -0.04 9.64
CA GLY A 517 9.68 0.91 10.26
C GLY A 517 9.29 1.40 11.66
N GLY A 518 8.63 0.58 12.49
CA GLY A 518 8.46 0.96 13.91
C GLY A 518 7.67 -0.05 14.73
N GLY A 519 8.29 -0.60 15.77
CA GLY A 519 7.59 -1.37 16.82
C GLY A 519 8.09 -2.77 17.13
N ALA A 520 9.36 -3.07 16.84
CA ALA A 520 10.18 -3.95 17.66
C ALA A 520 11.60 -3.42 17.59
N VAL A 521 11.96 -2.57 18.54
CA VAL A 521 13.28 -1.96 18.56
C VAL A 521 13.67 -1.75 20.02
N GLY A 522 14.38 -2.73 20.59
CA GLY A 522 15.41 -2.40 21.56
C GLY A 522 16.61 -1.87 20.76
N ALA A 523 17.10 -0.68 21.12
CA ALA A 523 18.35 -0.07 20.64
C ALA A 523 18.41 0.49 19.20
N LEU A 524 17.50 1.40 18.80
CA LEU A 524 17.81 2.37 17.71
C LEU A 524 17.85 3.78 18.27
N THR A 525 18.71 4.61 17.70
CA THR A 525 18.75 6.06 17.95
C THR A 525 17.44 6.73 17.51
N ALA A 526 17.09 7.86 18.14
CA ALA A 526 15.86 8.60 17.82
C ALA A 526 15.75 8.96 16.33
N GLU A 527 16.88 9.30 15.71
CA GLU A 527 16.97 9.63 14.28
C GLU A 527 16.64 8.43 13.39
N ALA A 528 16.98 7.22 13.82
CA ALA A 528 16.72 6.02 13.03
C ALA A 528 15.24 5.63 13.02
N ALA A 529 14.55 5.83 14.14
CA ALA A 529 13.11 5.66 14.22
C ALA A 529 12.37 6.66 13.31
N VAL A 530 12.84 7.90 13.22
CA VAL A 530 12.25 8.94 12.35
C VAL A 530 12.35 8.54 10.88
N ASN A 531 13.51 8.12 10.39
CA ASN A 531 13.69 7.77 8.97
C ASN A 531 12.92 6.50 8.58
N ALA A 532 12.90 5.50 9.46
CA ALA A 532 12.10 4.30 9.24
C ALA A 532 10.58 4.61 9.18
N SER A 533 10.11 5.56 9.98
CA SER A 533 8.69 5.98 9.96
C SER A 533 8.30 6.72 8.66
N LEU A 534 9.19 7.56 8.12
CA LEU A 534 8.94 8.40 6.95
C LEU A 534 9.15 7.63 5.64
N LEU A 535 10.28 6.92 5.55
CA LEU A 535 10.74 6.25 4.35
C LEU A 535 10.43 4.74 4.34
N GLY A 536 9.89 4.19 5.43
CA GLY A 536 9.60 2.76 5.53
C GLY A 536 10.88 1.93 5.43
N THR A 537 10.80 0.79 4.73
CA THR A 537 11.97 -0.07 4.46
C THR A 537 13.08 0.67 3.72
N ALA A 538 12.75 1.63 2.86
CA ALA A 538 13.75 2.46 2.17
C ALA A 538 14.54 3.35 3.15
N GLY A 539 13.95 3.74 4.28
CA GLY A 539 14.64 4.48 5.34
C GLY A 539 15.66 3.61 6.05
N ILE A 540 15.29 2.37 6.36
CA ILE A 540 16.21 1.38 6.96
C ILE A 540 17.41 1.16 6.04
N VAL A 541 17.17 0.97 4.74
CA VAL A 541 18.24 0.82 3.74
C VAL A 541 19.09 2.08 3.65
N LEU A 542 18.48 3.27 3.54
CA LEU A 542 19.22 4.53 3.48
C LEU A 542 20.12 4.75 4.70
N MET A 543 19.65 4.38 5.89
CA MET A 543 20.46 4.48 7.11
C MET A 543 21.66 3.56 7.09
N ALA A 544 21.47 2.30 6.68
CA ALA A 544 22.56 1.34 6.62
C ALA A 544 23.63 1.74 5.59
N VAL A 545 23.20 2.20 4.40
CA VAL A 545 24.12 2.67 3.35
C VAL A 545 24.81 3.99 3.74
N GLY A 546 24.08 4.91 4.38
CA GLY A 546 24.65 6.18 4.83
C GLY A 546 25.71 6.02 5.92
N ALA A 547 25.59 5.02 6.79
CA ALA A 547 26.59 4.69 7.80
C ALA A 547 27.87 4.11 7.17
N GLU A 548 27.75 3.25 6.15
CA GLU A 548 28.90 2.70 5.41
C GLU A 548 29.62 3.75 4.56
N GLY A 549 28.90 4.75 4.05
CA GLY A 549 29.46 5.85 3.23
C GLY A 549 30.24 6.90 4.02
N ALA A 550 30.06 6.98 5.35
CA ALA A 550 30.69 7.99 6.19
C ALA A 550 32.14 7.69 6.62
N GLY A 551 32.71 6.55 6.22
CA GLY A 551 34.14 6.23 6.38
C GLY A 551 34.70 6.44 7.79
N SER A 552 34.47 5.51 8.73
CA SER A 552 35.22 5.51 9.99
C SER A 552 36.61 4.90 9.78
N GLY A 553 37.59 5.76 9.50
CA GLY A 553 38.95 5.56 9.99
C GLY A 553 38.99 6.01 11.45
N GLY A 554 39.35 5.11 12.37
CA GLY A 554 39.49 5.41 13.80
C GLY A 554 39.38 4.16 14.66
N GLU A 555 40.54 3.63 15.06
CA GLU A 555 40.69 2.63 16.12
C GLU A 555 40.34 3.20 17.50
N GLY A 556 39.84 2.33 18.38
CA GLY A 556 40.04 2.43 19.84
C GLY A 556 38.93 3.12 20.66
N SER A 557 38.12 2.32 21.35
CA SER A 557 38.10 2.31 22.83
C SER A 557 36.93 1.47 23.37
N SER A 558 37.30 0.50 24.21
CA SER A 558 36.47 -0.27 25.13
C SER A 558 35.51 0.58 25.97
N SER A 559 34.31 0.06 26.22
CA SER A 559 33.83 -0.15 27.59
C SER A 559 32.56 -1.01 27.62
N ALA A 560 32.53 -1.81 28.69
CA ALA A 560 31.55 -2.80 29.05
C ALA A 560 30.10 -2.30 29.05
N ASN A 561 29.16 -3.21 28.79
CA ASN A 561 28.00 -3.28 29.67
C ASN A 561 27.46 -4.70 29.77
N GLU A 562 27.35 -5.14 31.02
CA GLU A 562 26.74 -6.36 31.50
C GLU A 562 25.24 -6.44 31.16
N SER A 563 24.80 -7.68 30.92
CA SER A 563 23.56 -8.33 31.38
C SER A 563 22.21 -7.61 31.14
N THR A 564 21.20 -8.21 30.50
CA THR A 564 20.51 -9.41 31.02
C THR A 564 19.63 -10.10 29.95
N SER A 565 19.96 -11.37 29.65
CA SER A 565 19.13 -12.62 29.50
C SER A 565 17.67 -12.56 29.00
N ARG A 566 17.11 -13.47 28.17
CA ARG A 566 17.38 -14.86 27.72
C ARG A 566 16.84 -15.02 26.26
N SER A 567 17.36 -15.85 25.35
CA SER A 567 17.59 -17.30 25.44
C SER A 567 18.51 -17.81 24.31
N THR A 568 19.18 -18.94 24.57
CA THR A 568 20.33 -19.58 23.87
C THR A 568 21.67 -18.85 24.03
N ASP A 569 22.34 -19.18 25.12
CA ASP A 569 23.62 -18.66 25.58
C ASP A 569 24.79 -19.10 24.66
N PRO A 570 25.43 -18.19 23.89
CA PRO A 570 26.55 -18.51 23.00
C PRO A 570 27.72 -19.16 23.73
N ALA A 571 27.96 -18.77 24.99
CA ALA A 571 29.02 -19.31 25.83
C ALA A 571 28.80 -20.80 26.17
N THR A 572 27.56 -21.27 26.16
CA THR A 572 27.26 -22.69 26.38
C THR A 572 27.48 -23.52 25.11
N ALA A 573 27.16 -22.99 23.92
CA ALA A 573 27.45 -23.66 22.66
C ALA A 573 28.96 -23.78 22.39
N GLU A 574 29.71 -22.73 22.73
CA GLU A 574 31.17 -22.69 22.59
C GLU A 574 31.87 -23.66 23.56
N ARG A 575 31.47 -23.68 24.83
CA ARG A 575 31.96 -24.68 25.81
C ARG A 575 31.65 -26.12 25.42
N VAL A 576 30.49 -26.36 24.83
CA VAL A 576 30.09 -27.69 24.35
C VAL A 576 30.94 -28.10 23.12
N GLY A 577 31.23 -27.16 22.21
CA GLY A 577 32.15 -27.40 21.08
C GLY A 577 33.56 -27.72 21.55
N ALA A 578 34.11 -26.89 22.44
CA ALA A 578 35.43 -27.05 23.04
C ALA A 578 35.63 -28.42 23.71
N ALA A 579 34.67 -28.85 24.54
CA ALA A 579 34.75 -30.15 25.21
C ALA A 579 34.79 -31.34 24.24
N ARG A 580 34.07 -31.23 23.11
CA ARG A 580 34.06 -32.28 22.08
C ARG A 580 35.38 -32.33 21.32
N GLU A 581 35.94 -31.18 20.96
CA GLU A 581 37.24 -31.09 20.28
C GLU A 581 38.36 -31.69 21.15
N GLN A 582 38.37 -31.36 22.45
CA GLN A 582 39.33 -31.93 23.40
C GLN A 582 39.18 -33.44 23.52
N LYS A 583 37.94 -33.95 23.65
CA LYS A 583 37.68 -35.39 23.73
C LYS A 583 38.13 -36.14 22.48
N VAL A 584 37.89 -35.58 21.29
CA VAL A 584 38.32 -36.19 20.03
C VAL A 584 39.83 -36.14 19.86
N ALA A 585 40.49 -35.06 20.31
CA ALA A 585 41.96 -35.00 20.34
C ALA A 585 42.55 -36.11 21.22
N GLU A 586 41.99 -36.36 22.41
CA GLU A 586 42.41 -37.47 23.29
C GLU A 586 42.19 -38.84 22.61
N LEU A 587 41.04 -39.07 21.97
CA LEU A 587 40.72 -40.35 21.32
C LEU A 587 41.61 -40.67 20.12
N THR A 588 42.20 -39.65 19.49
CA THR A 588 42.96 -39.79 18.25
C THR A 588 44.46 -39.59 18.45
N ASN A 589 44.91 -39.42 19.70
CA ASN A 589 46.25 -38.92 20.03
C ASN A 589 46.62 -37.66 19.20
N GLY A 590 45.61 -36.82 18.94
CA GLY A 590 45.67 -35.67 18.06
C GLY A 590 45.87 -34.34 18.80
N THR A 591 45.95 -33.26 18.03
CA THR A 591 46.08 -31.90 18.56
C THR A 591 45.00 -30.99 17.99
N VAL A 592 44.57 -30.00 18.77
CA VAL A 592 43.64 -28.96 18.30
C VAL A 592 44.47 -27.86 17.63
N PRO A 593 44.38 -27.66 16.30
CA PRO A 593 45.27 -26.76 15.56
C PRO A 593 45.15 -25.28 15.94
N SER A 594 44.07 -24.87 16.61
CA SER A 594 43.88 -23.51 17.12
C SER A 594 44.60 -23.22 18.44
N GLY A 595 45.29 -24.22 19.02
CA GLY A 595 46.04 -24.12 20.27
C GLY A 595 45.18 -24.11 21.55
N ALA A 596 43.85 -23.97 21.43
CA ALA A 596 42.92 -24.09 22.55
C ALA A 596 41.53 -24.56 22.04
N PRO A 597 40.86 -25.54 22.68
CA PRO A 597 39.55 -26.03 22.25
C PRO A 597 38.48 -24.92 22.19
N GLY A 598 37.63 -24.95 21.16
CA GLY A 598 36.53 -24.01 20.93
C GLY A 598 36.89 -22.78 20.08
N LYS A 599 38.15 -22.63 19.67
CA LYS A 599 38.57 -21.59 18.71
C LYS A 599 38.55 -22.13 17.28
N PRO A 600 38.33 -21.28 16.24
CA PRO A 600 38.31 -21.71 14.85
C PRO A 600 39.60 -22.48 14.51
N GLY A 601 39.44 -23.73 14.07
CA GLY A 601 40.54 -24.61 13.70
C GLY A 601 41.28 -24.18 12.43
N LEU A 602 42.10 -25.08 11.88
CA LEU A 602 42.84 -24.79 10.64
C LEU A 602 41.86 -24.60 9.48
N LYS A 603 41.83 -23.39 8.92
CA LYS A 603 40.95 -23.07 7.79
C LYS A 603 41.46 -23.73 6.51
N VAL A 604 40.62 -24.57 5.92
CA VAL A 604 40.86 -25.23 4.64
C VAL A 604 39.83 -24.77 3.60
N THR A 605 40.28 -24.60 2.36
CA THR A 605 39.48 -24.01 1.27
C THR A 605 39.45 -24.93 0.08
N LYS A 606 38.26 -25.13 -0.51
CA LYS A 606 38.09 -25.78 -1.81
C LYS A 606 37.69 -24.72 -2.85
N PRO A 607 38.45 -24.54 -3.94
CA PRO A 607 38.08 -23.60 -5.01
C PRO A 607 36.66 -23.86 -5.51
N GLY A 608 35.83 -22.80 -5.54
CA GLY A 608 34.44 -22.87 -6.03
C GLY A 608 33.40 -23.47 -5.06
N ALA A 609 33.81 -24.00 -3.89
CA ALA A 609 32.89 -24.61 -2.91
C ALA A 609 32.93 -23.97 -1.51
N GLY A 610 33.95 -23.15 -1.20
CA GLY A 610 34.02 -22.39 0.06
C GLY A 610 35.06 -22.91 1.05
N THR A 611 34.90 -22.54 2.32
CA THR A 611 35.85 -22.80 3.41
C THR A 611 35.23 -23.59 4.56
N THR A 612 36.03 -24.44 5.21
CA THR A 612 35.69 -25.09 6.49
C THR A 612 36.90 -25.12 7.41
N ASP A 613 36.66 -25.26 8.70
CA ASP A 613 37.70 -25.41 9.71
C ASP A 613 37.96 -26.91 9.94
N VAL A 614 39.22 -27.28 10.16
CA VAL A 614 39.66 -28.59 10.68
C VAL A 614 39.77 -28.45 12.19
N ASP A 615 38.91 -29.19 12.91
CA ASP A 615 38.72 -29.03 14.35
C ASP A 615 39.81 -29.76 15.16
N VAL A 616 40.29 -30.91 14.67
CA VAL A 616 41.38 -31.70 15.27
C VAL A 616 42.28 -32.27 14.16
N ILE A 617 43.59 -32.31 14.39
CA ILE A 617 44.54 -33.07 13.57
C ILE A 617 44.90 -34.34 14.35
N GLY A 618 44.55 -35.52 13.85
CA GLY A 618 44.83 -36.81 14.50
C GLY A 618 46.32 -37.10 14.62
N GLY A 619 46.71 -38.01 15.52
CA GLY A 619 48.12 -38.40 15.69
C GLY A 619 48.73 -39.08 14.45
N ASP A 620 47.88 -39.60 13.57
CA ASP A 620 48.23 -40.12 12.24
C ASP A 620 48.29 -39.05 11.14
N GLY A 621 48.10 -37.77 11.50
CA GLY A 621 48.06 -36.63 10.59
C GLY A 621 46.69 -36.38 9.94
N SER A 622 45.66 -37.17 10.25
CA SER A 622 44.33 -37.02 9.63
C SER A 622 43.63 -35.71 10.01
N TYR A 623 42.82 -35.19 9.09
CA TYR A 623 42.02 -33.98 9.30
C TYR A 623 40.63 -34.34 9.80
N ILE A 624 40.29 -33.89 11.00
CA ILE A 624 39.12 -34.34 11.72
C ILE A 624 38.17 -33.16 11.96
N ALA A 625 36.90 -33.32 11.54
CA ALA A 625 35.83 -32.42 11.93
C ALA A 625 35.03 -33.02 13.10
N VAL A 626 34.61 -32.17 14.04
CA VAL A 626 33.91 -32.57 15.26
C VAL A 626 32.49 -31.98 15.26
N GLY A 627 31.53 -32.76 15.72
CA GLY A 627 30.13 -32.36 15.69
C GLY A 627 29.23 -33.10 16.67
N GLY A 628 27.95 -32.73 16.63
CA GLY A 628 26.92 -33.33 17.46
C GLY A 628 25.53 -33.12 16.82
N PRO A 629 24.43 -33.32 17.58
CA PRO A 629 23.07 -33.39 17.03
C PRO A 629 22.63 -32.17 16.21
N ALA A 630 23.20 -30.98 16.48
CA ALA A 630 22.89 -29.75 15.76
C ALA A 630 23.28 -29.79 14.26
N LYS A 631 24.19 -30.65 13.82
CA LYS A 631 24.63 -30.74 12.41
C LYS A 631 23.48 -31.21 11.49
N ALA A 632 22.52 -31.95 12.02
CA ALA A 632 21.34 -32.40 11.28
C ALA A 632 20.33 -31.27 10.95
N ARG A 633 20.44 -30.08 11.58
CA ARG A 633 19.55 -28.94 11.29
C ARG A 633 19.73 -28.39 9.87
N ASN A 634 20.88 -28.62 9.24
CA ASN A 634 21.13 -28.26 7.86
C ASN A 634 22.11 -29.26 7.22
N LEU A 635 21.55 -30.38 6.74
CA LEU A 635 22.30 -31.47 6.13
C LEU A 635 23.07 -31.04 4.88
N ALA A 636 22.53 -30.12 4.09
CA ALA A 636 23.21 -29.61 2.89
C ALA A 636 24.52 -28.91 3.24
N LYS A 637 24.49 -27.99 4.22
CA LYS A 637 25.69 -27.29 4.70
C LYS A 637 26.68 -28.23 5.38
N PHE A 638 26.20 -29.25 6.10
CA PHE A 638 27.06 -30.26 6.70
C PHE A 638 27.77 -31.13 5.66
N GLY A 639 27.06 -31.58 4.63
CA GLY A 639 27.64 -32.34 3.51
C GLY A 639 28.69 -31.53 2.74
N GLU A 640 28.41 -30.26 2.47
CA GLU A 640 29.36 -29.33 1.83
C GLU A 640 30.67 -29.23 2.63
N LYS A 641 30.59 -29.08 3.96
CA LYS A 641 31.78 -29.09 4.83
C LYS A 641 32.55 -30.41 4.75
N CYS A 642 31.88 -31.55 4.71
CA CYS A 642 32.54 -32.85 4.56
C CYS A 642 33.28 -32.96 3.23
N HIS A 643 32.72 -32.43 2.13
CA HIS A 643 33.40 -32.41 0.83
C HIS A 643 34.63 -31.48 0.80
N ILE A 644 34.57 -30.35 1.48
CA ILE A 644 35.72 -29.43 1.60
C ILE A 644 36.82 -30.07 2.44
N LEU A 645 36.45 -30.69 3.58
CA LEU A 645 37.39 -31.40 4.45
C LEU A 645 38.09 -32.55 3.71
N LYS A 646 37.32 -33.38 3.00
CA LYS A 646 37.85 -34.49 2.19
C LYS A 646 38.85 -34.00 1.15
N TYR A 647 38.46 -32.98 0.39
CA TYR A 647 39.34 -32.39 -0.62
C TYR A 647 40.64 -31.88 0.01
N ALA A 648 40.57 -31.16 1.13
CA ALA A 648 41.75 -30.61 1.79
C ALA A 648 42.69 -31.71 2.32
N ALA A 649 42.15 -32.78 2.89
CA ALA A 649 42.93 -33.92 3.37
C ALA A 649 43.60 -34.67 2.23
N GLU A 650 42.89 -34.90 1.11
CA GLU A 650 43.43 -35.53 -0.10
C GLU A 650 44.60 -34.72 -0.68
N GLN A 651 44.52 -33.39 -0.69
CA GLN A 651 45.63 -32.53 -1.16
C GLN A 651 46.89 -32.65 -0.28
N GLN A 652 46.72 -33.04 0.98
CA GLN A 652 47.82 -33.21 1.94
C GLN A 652 48.25 -34.68 2.10
N GLY A 653 47.64 -35.60 1.32
CA GLY A 653 47.93 -37.03 1.39
C GLY A 653 47.48 -37.70 2.70
N VAL A 654 46.58 -37.07 3.46
CA VAL A 654 46.08 -37.57 4.76
C VAL A 654 44.59 -37.92 4.69
N ARG A 655 44.08 -38.64 5.70
CA ARG A 655 42.66 -39.03 5.75
C ARG A 655 41.79 -37.88 6.26
N ALA A 656 40.56 -37.77 5.75
CA ALA A 656 39.53 -36.92 6.32
C ALA A 656 38.56 -37.76 7.15
N GLN A 657 38.36 -37.38 8.41
CA GLN A 657 37.48 -38.09 9.33
C GLN A 657 36.46 -37.15 9.97
N VAL A 658 35.34 -37.70 10.47
CA VAL A 658 34.40 -36.94 11.29
C VAL A 658 34.04 -37.72 12.55
N TYR A 659 34.06 -37.02 13.69
CA TYR A 659 33.64 -37.55 14.98
C TYR A 659 32.37 -36.83 15.43
N LEU A 660 31.29 -37.59 15.63
CA LEU A 660 29.97 -37.08 15.97
C LEU A 660 29.53 -37.61 17.33
N GLU A 661 29.08 -36.72 18.21
CA GLU A 661 28.57 -37.13 19.53
C GLU A 661 27.36 -38.07 19.40
N GLU A 662 27.26 -39.05 20.30
CA GLU A 662 26.07 -39.90 20.42
C GLU A 662 24.78 -39.08 20.55
N GLY A 663 23.71 -39.57 19.91
CA GLY A 663 22.46 -38.82 19.73
C GLY A 663 22.44 -37.91 18.48
N THR A 664 23.51 -37.90 17.69
CA THR A 664 23.48 -37.28 16.35
C THR A 664 22.55 -38.08 15.42
N PRO A 665 21.56 -37.45 14.75
CA PRO A 665 20.60 -38.17 13.91
C PRO A 665 21.26 -39.00 12.80
N GLU A 666 20.72 -40.20 12.55
CA GLU A 666 21.25 -41.17 11.59
C GLU A 666 21.37 -40.60 10.16
N SER A 667 20.52 -39.65 9.79
CA SER A 667 20.59 -38.95 8.50
C SER A 667 21.91 -38.19 8.31
N ALA A 668 22.49 -37.64 9.38
CA ALA A 668 23.79 -36.95 9.30
C ALA A 668 24.95 -37.96 9.25
N LEU A 669 24.86 -39.06 10.01
CA LEU A 669 25.84 -40.14 9.98
C LEU A 669 25.92 -40.79 8.59
N ASN A 670 24.77 -41.13 8.00
CA ASN A 670 24.71 -41.71 6.66
C ASN A 670 25.24 -40.77 5.57
N LEU A 671 24.95 -39.47 5.68
CA LEU A 671 25.51 -38.47 4.77
C LEU A 671 27.04 -38.39 4.88
N ALA A 672 27.57 -38.38 6.09
CA ALA A 672 29.02 -38.37 6.30
C ALA A 672 29.68 -39.66 5.76
N ARG A 673 29.10 -40.84 6.03
CA ARG A 673 29.63 -42.14 5.56
C ARG A 673 29.66 -42.22 4.05
N LYS A 674 28.62 -41.70 3.39
CA LYS A 674 28.56 -41.62 1.93
C LYS A 674 29.68 -40.75 1.34
N ILE A 675 30.10 -39.69 2.03
CA ILE A 675 31.09 -38.73 1.53
C ILE A 675 32.51 -39.16 1.88
N LEU A 676 32.76 -39.52 3.15
CA LEU A 676 34.08 -39.78 3.71
C LEU A 676 34.45 -41.28 3.68
N GLY A 677 33.47 -42.18 3.51
CA GLY A 677 33.63 -43.63 3.64
C GLY A 677 33.29 -44.12 5.05
N GLU A 678 32.81 -45.37 5.17
CA GLU A 678 32.33 -45.92 6.45
C GLU A 678 33.41 -45.96 7.54
N GLY A 679 34.65 -46.28 7.17
CA GLY A 679 35.78 -46.35 8.11
C GLY A 679 36.30 -44.99 8.61
N ASN A 680 35.72 -43.86 8.17
CA ASN A 680 36.16 -42.51 8.51
C ASN A 680 35.09 -41.70 9.28
N VAL A 681 34.02 -42.35 9.73
CA VAL A 681 32.94 -41.73 10.50
C VAL A 681 32.79 -42.44 11.84
N HIS A 682 33.07 -41.72 12.92
CA HIS A 682 33.07 -42.28 14.26
C HIS A 682 32.05 -41.57 15.15
N THR A 683 31.46 -42.32 16.08
CA THR A 683 30.64 -41.77 17.15
C THR A 683 31.37 -41.86 18.48
N PHE A 684 31.18 -40.88 19.35
CA PHE A 684 31.79 -40.87 20.68
C PHE A 684 30.82 -40.37 21.74
N THR A 685 30.96 -40.88 22.95
CA THR A 685 30.27 -40.37 24.14
C THR A 685 31.11 -39.23 24.73
N ARG A 686 30.44 -38.14 25.10
CA ARG A 686 31.09 -36.95 25.64
C ARG A 686 31.66 -37.18 27.04
#